data_AF-A0A9D5C8X4-F1
#
_entry.id   AF-A0A9D5C8X4-F1
#
_cell.length_a   1.000
_cell.length_b   1.000
_cell.length_c   1.000
_cell.angle_alpha   90.00
_cell.angle_beta   90.00
_cell.angle_gamma   90.00
#
_symmetry.space_group_name_H-M   'P 1'
#
loop_
_entity.id
_entity.type
_entity.pdbx_description
1 polymer ?
#
loop_
_entity_poly.entity_id
_entity_poly.type
_entity_poly.pdbx_seq_one_letter_code
_entity_poly.pdbx_strand_id
1 'polypeptide(L)'
;MAATLINPKNTTTTTILYSTTALIIALCYTAINRWRRCCSLPPGPSRVPIFGNLLSLHSELHTYFATLAKTHGPIFSLKLGNRLGIVITSPEIAKEVLRDHDDVFANRIIPAAAKVVEYITSNIVSSPNGPTLRMLRKVCVREMLGKASLDRVYWLRRREMRALLVRLHGNVGESVDVGAEMFMMVMNVITSMMWGGVVEERGEVGREFREVVGEITEMLGKPNLSDFFPRLERFDLQGIQRKMKEKLVRLDGIFDRIIEERRNRKEGDQGDDDKDFLGFMLRMEEDEVAHGTSSTSSTTPPFTTKHIKALLMDMVVGGTETTSNTVEWAMAELMQKPKMMRRIQEELEQVVGKENVVEESHIPKLTYLGAVIKEVLRLHPALPLLVPHSPSSSCTINGYNVPQGSQVFVNVWAIHRDPCVWEDPLEFMPERFLNMDDSSRWDFSGNDFRYFPFGSGRRICAGIPMAERMVGYALASLLHSFDWNLPEGTKLDLSERFGIVLKKAEPLVAVPTRRFEYKRTAETNRNICYSDNLSEVSHAWSWYQNGESRRMAITFFFFLLSTIIFILYRKAEKIKGMPGLPPGPRGLPLVGYLPFLPPNIHSCFADLAQIFGPVMMMKLGSKQCLILSSPEAAKEVLKDHDATFANHDMTVAARIITFGGQDMVFQPYGPLWRALRKVSVRELLNAQTLNSFRTLRQQEVTLMAKELHRRKGVPVAVGQMGFLTLFNVITSMLWGNSLVAEELETIRGEFREQVVAIVDLLVCTNVSDIFPILERMDLQGVQRKMKQHKEKLDGVLSTIIDRQERTMNTHGDQEKAQDFLQVMLELVKKEDPHDQHLTVDNIKALFTVCTSLILKLSIFMKKIG
;
A
#
# COMPACT_ATOMS: atom_id res chain seq x y z
N MET A 1 -35.01 41.32 85.25
CA MET A 1 -34.88 41.36 83.77
C MET A 1 -33.40 41.25 83.42
N ALA A 2 -32.93 40.04 83.16
CA ALA A 2 -31.54 39.76 82.80
C ALA A 2 -31.49 39.45 81.30
N ALA A 3 -30.99 40.38 80.50
CA ALA A 3 -30.75 40.21 79.07
C ALA A 3 -29.24 40.00 78.84
N THR A 4 -28.89 38.71 78.72
CA THR A 4 -27.99 38.14 77.71
C THR A 4 -26.79 38.96 77.22
N LEU A 5 -25.63 38.69 77.84
CA LEU A 5 -24.30 38.85 77.25
C LEU A 5 -23.99 37.67 76.33
N ILE A 6 -24.06 37.88 75.01
CA ILE A 6 -23.51 36.94 74.02
C ILE A 6 -22.04 37.28 73.83
N ASN A 7 -21.16 36.36 74.25
CA ASN A 7 -19.71 36.48 74.17
C ASN A 7 -19.23 36.15 72.74
N PRO A 8 -18.61 37.09 71.99
CA PRO A 8 -18.25 36.90 70.59
C PRO A 8 -17.06 35.95 70.34
N LYS A 9 -16.45 35.38 71.40
CA LYS A 9 -15.34 34.42 71.27
C LYS A 9 -15.76 32.96 71.12
N ASN A 10 -17.02 32.61 71.39
CA ASN A 10 -17.50 31.23 71.21
C ASN A 10 -18.00 30.96 69.79
N THR A 11 -18.49 31.98 69.07
CA THR A 11 -19.14 31.80 67.76
C THR A 11 -18.21 31.22 66.72
N THR A 12 -16.93 31.61 66.70
CA THR A 12 -15.95 31.14 65.71
C THR A 12 -15.61 29.67 65.93
N THR A 13 -15.41 29.25 67.19
CA THR A 13 -15.08 27.87 67.56
C THR A 13 -16.25 26.93 67.29
N THR A 14 -17.48 27.35 67.58
CA THR A 14 -18.68 26.54 67.29
C THR A 14 -18.93 26.44 65.79
N THR A 15 -18.66 27.50 65.02
CA THR A 15 -18.81 27.50 63.55
C THR A 15 -17.76 26.58 62.89
N ILE A 16 -16.52 26.59 63.38
CA ILE A 16 -15.47 25.65 62.92
C ILE A 16 -15.85 24.20 63.28
N LEU A 17 -16.40 23.95 64.47
CA LEU A 17 -16.83 22.61 64.88
C LEU A 17 -18.02 22.10 64.04
N TYR A 18 -19.02 22.93 63.77
CA TYR A 18 -20.16 22.53 62.93
C TYR A 18 -19.77 22.34 61.46
N SER A 19 -18.89 23.18 60.92
CA SER A 19 -18.41 23.05 59.53
C SER A 19 -17.51 21.82 59.35
N THR A 20 -16.62 21.52 60.30
CA THR A 20 -15.80 20.30 60.27
C THR A 20 -16.64 19.05 60.46
N THR A 21 -17.63 19.07 61.35
CA THR A 21 -18.56 17.93 61.55
C THR A 21 -19.44 17.72 60.32
N ALA A 22 -19.95 18.79 59.70
CA ALA A 22 -20.71 18.71 58.44
C ALA A 22 -19.84 18.18 57.29
N LEU A 23 -18.56 18.58 57.22
CA LEU A 23 -17.61 18.05 56.25
C LEU A 23 -17.34 16.57 56.48
N ILE A 24 -17.14 16.13 57.73
CA ILE A 24 -16.94 14.72 58.08
C ILE A 24 -18.20 13.91 57.77
N ILE A 25 -19.39 14.40 58.10
CA ILE A 25 -20.65 13.74 57.76
C ILE A 25 -20.82 13.68 56.24
N ALA A 26 -20.49 14.73 55.49
CA ALA A 26 -20.52 14.72 54.03
C ALA A 26 -19.49 13.73 53.45
N LEU A 27 -18.30 13.65 54.01
CA LEU A 27 -17.26 12.68 53.63
C LEU A 27 -17.66 11.25 53.97
N CYS A 28 -18.24 11.01 55.14
CA CYS A 28 -18.77 9.70 55.56
C CYS A 28 -20.00 9.31 54.73
N TYR A 29 -20.93 10.21 54.46
CA TYR A 29 -22.10 9.98 53.63
C TYR A 29 -21.69 9.69 52.17
N THR A 30 -20.73 10.44 51.63
CA THR A 30 -20.18 10.17 50.30
C THR A 30 -19.37 8.88 50.28
N ALA A 31 -18.62 8.55 51.32
CA ALA A 31 -17.91 7.28 51.46
C ALA A 31 -18.88 6.09 51.57
N ILE A 32 -19.94 6.19 52.37
CA ILE A 32 -20.99 5.16 52.54
C ILE A 32 -21.79 4.98 51.25
N ASN A 33 -22.20 6.07 50.57
CA ASN A 33 -22.87 5.97 49.28
C ASN A 33 -21.95 5.43 48.19
N ARG A 34 -20.66 5.77 48.22
CA ARG A 34 -19.65 5.23 47.30
C ARG A 34 -19.39 3.74 47.59
N TRP A 35 -19.41 3.33 48.85
CA TRP A 35 -19.29 1.94 49.29
C TRP A 35 -20.51 1.12 48.87
N ARG A 36 -21.74 1.60 49.13
CA ARG A 36 -22.99 0.97 48.67
C ARG A 36 -23.07 0.84 47.14
N ARG A 37 -22.55 1.81 46.38
CA ARG A 37 -22.43 1.74 44.92
C ARG A 37 -21.31 0.81 44.42
N CYS A 38 -20.30 0.52 45.23
CA CYS A 38 -19.24 -0.42 44.89
C CYS A 38 -19.64 -1.88 45.18
N CYS A 39 -20.46 -2.12 46.20
CA CYS A 39 -20.93 -3.47 46.57
C CYS A 39 -21.87 -4.12 45.52
N SER A 40 -22.35 -3.38 44.52
CA SER A 40 -23.20 -3.90 43.45
C SER A 40 -22.52 -3.98 42.08
N LEU A 41 -21.30 -3.44 41.93
CA LEU A 41 -20.56 -3.57 40.67
C LEU A 41 -19.86 -4.93 40.60
N PRO A 42 -19.55 -5.44 39.40
CA PRO A 42 -18.67 -6.58 39.26
C PRO A 42 -17.33 -6.35 39.98
N PRO A 43 -16.72 -7.40 40.57
CA PRO A 43 -15.41 -7.31 41.22
C PRO A 43 -14.35 -6.81 40.24
N GLY A 44 -13.17 -6.40 40.72
CA GLY A 44 -12.10 -5.97 39.81
C GLY A 44 -10.83 -5.52 40.52
N PRO A 45 -9.76 -5.26 39.77
CA PRO A 45 -8.48 -4.87 40.33
C PRO A 45 -8.55 -3.50 41.02
N SER A 46 -7.68 -3.30 42.01
CA SER A 46 -7.54 -2.03 42.73
C SER A 46 -7.26 -0.87 41.77
N ARG A 47 -7.81 0.31 42.10
CA ARG A 47 -7.86 1.47 41.19
C ARG A 47 -7.01 2.60 41.76
N VAL A 48 -6.19 3.22 40.93
CA VAL A 48 -5.48 4.46 41.29
C VAL A 48 -6.46 5.64 41.19
N PRO A 49 -6.43 6.62 42.10
CA PRO A 49 -7.25 7.82 41.98
C PRO A 49 -7.09 8.50 40.61
N ILE A 50 -8.19 8.99 40.04
CA ILE A 50 -8.27 9.70 38.74
C ILE A 50 -8.02 8.79 37.52
N PHE A 51 -6.91 8.06 37.47
CA PHE A 51 -6.51 7.24 36.32
C PHE A 51 -7.15 5.84 36.29
N GLY A 52 -7.60 5.35 37.45
CA GLY A 52 -8.16 4.01 37.58
C GLY A 52 -7.10 2.94 37.32
N ASN A 53 -7.33 2.10 36.32
CA ASN A 53 -6.48 0.99 35.89
C ASN A 53 -5.66 1.30 34.63
N LEU A 54 -5.74 2.53 34.08
CA LEU A 54 -5.04 2.88 32.84
C LEU A 54 -3.52 2.64 32.90
N LEU A 55 -2.89 2.99 34.03
CA LEU A 55 -1.44 2.85 34.21
C LEU A 55 -0.98 1.39 34.37
N SER A 56 -1.92 0.48 34.64
CA SER A 56 -1.69 -0.96 34.78
C SER A 56 -2.15 -1.76 33.56
N LEU A 57 -2.58 -1.11 32.48
CA LEU A 57 -2.96 -1.82 31.26
C LEU A 57 -1.71 -2.29 30.52
N HIS A 58 -1.75 -3.55 30.07
CA HIS A 58 -0.78 -4.10 29.12
C HIS A 58 -1.21 -3.81 27.68
N SER A 59 -0.28 -3.89 26.72
CA SER A 59 -0.58 -3.69 25.29
C SER A 59 -1.56 -4.74 24.76
N GLU A 60 -1.38 -6.00 25.17
CA GLU A 60 -2.22 -7.13 24.77
C GLU A 60 -3.45 -7.23 25.69
N LEU A 61 -4.46 -6.40 25.43
CA LEU A 61 -5.62 -6.28 26.32
C LEU A 61 -6.40 -7.59 26.48
N HIS A 62 -6.55 -8.38 25.42
CA HIS A 62 -7.33 -9.61 25.43
C HIS A 62 -6.72 -10.69 26.33
N THR A 63 -5.40 -10.91 26.26
CA THR A 63 -4.70 -11.87 27.13
C THR A 63 -4.60 -11.35 28.57
N TYR A 64 -4.38 -10.04 28.75
CA TYR A 64 -4.38 -9.41 30.05
C TYR A 64 -5.75 -9.55 30.75
N PHE A 65 -6.84 -9.30 30.02
CA PHE A 65 -8.20 -9.46 30.53
C PHE A 65 -8.53 -10.93 30.84
N ALA A 66 -8.06 -11.87 30.03
CA ALA A 66 -8.18 -13.30 30.32
C ALA A 66 -7.43 -13.67 31.62
N THR A 67 -6.29 -13.04 31.88
CA THR A 67 -5.52 -13.25 33.13
C THR A 67 -6.26 -12.68 34.34
N LEU A 68 -6.83 -11.48 34.23
CA LEU A 68 -7.64 -10.88 35.29
C LEU A 68 -8.93 -11.68 35.58
N ALA A 69 -9.50 -12.33 34.58
CA ALA A 69 -10.67 -13.18 34.77
C ALA A 69 -10.40 -14.35 35.73
N LYS A 70 -9.16 -14.86 35.77
CA LYS A 70 -8.76 -15.94 36.70
C LYS A 70 -8.81 -15.50 38.16
N THR A 71 -8.59 -14.21 38.46
CA THR A 71 -8.58 -13.69 39.83
C THR A 71 -9.90 -13.03 40.22
N HIS A 72 -10.60 -12.39 39.28
CA HIS A 72 -11.81 -11.62 39.55
C HIS A 72 -13.09 -12.32 39.08
N GLY A 73 -12.99 -13.46 38.43
CA GLY A 73 -14.13 -14.20 37.89
C GLY A 73 -14.53 -13.77 36.47
N PRO A 74 -15.57 -14.41 35.92
CA PRO A 74 -15.91 -14.30 34.50
C PRO A 74 -16.51 -12.95 34.08
N ILE A 75 -16.94 -12.14 35.05
CA ILE A 75 -17.38 -10.76 34.87
C ILE A 75 -16.66 -9.86 35.89
N PHE A 76 -15.96 -8.83 35.41
CA PHE A 76 -15.22 -7.92 36.28
C PHE A 76 -15.21 -6.49 35.74
N SER A 77 -14.92 -5.52 36.61
CA SER A 77 -14.94 -4.09 36.31
C SER A 77 -13.55 -3.46 36.33
N LEU A 78 -13.30 -2.60 35.36
CA LEU A 78 -12.10 -1.78 35.21
C LEU A 78 -12.48 -0.31 35.21
N LYS A 79 -11.63 0.56 35.76
CA LYS A 79 -11.80 2.00 35.68
C LYS A 79 -10.81 2.57 34.66
N LEU A 80 -11.27 2.97 33.49
CA LEU A 80 -10.43 3.51 32.42
C LEU A 80 -10.52 5.04 32.43
N GLY A 81 -9.71 5.68 33.28
CA GLY A 81 -9.83 7.10 33.56
C GLY A 81 -11.19 7.40 34.19
N ASN A 82 -12.02 8.19 33.52
CA ASN A 82 -13.39 8.46 33.96
C ASN A 82 -14.42 7.42 33.48
N ARG A 83 -14.07 6.53 32.55
CA ARG A 83 -14.96 5.49 32.03
C ARG A 83 -14.98 4.25 32.91
N LEU A 84 -16.13 3.59 33.00
CA LEU A 84 -16.27 2.27 33.63
C LEU A 84 -16.23 1.22 32.52
N GLY A 85 -15.24 0.35 32.55
CA GLY A 85 -15.14 -0.84 31.70
C GLY A 85 -15.70 -2.05 32.44
N ILE A 86 -16.45 -2.90 31.74
CA ILE A 86 -16.92 -4.19 32.20
C ILE A 86 -16.38 -5.22 31.21
N VAL A 87 -15.73 -6.26 31.72
CA VAL A 87 -15.17 -7.33 30.89
C VAL A 87 -15.91 -8.62 31.17
N ILE A 88 -16.30 -9.30 30.09
CA ILE A 88 -17.04 -10.56 30.11
C ILE A 88 -16.20 -11.63 29.42
N THR A 89 -16.06 -12.80 30.06
CA THR A 89 -15.20 -13.90 29.59
C THR A 89 -15.88 -15.27 29.66
N SER A 90 -17.20 -15.34 29.91
CA SER A 90 -18.00 -16.58 29.96
C SER A 90 -19.05 -16.61 28.84
N PRO A 91 -19.31 -17.78 28.24
CA PRO A 91 -20.41 -17.99 27.29
C PRO A 91 -21.79 -17.57 27.84
N GLU A 92 -22.10 -17.93 29.07
CA GLU A 92 -23.41 -17.73 29.71
C GLU A 92 -23.70 -16.23 29.90
N ILE A 93 -22.70 -15.48 30.38
CA ILE A 93 -22.82 -14.03 30.59
C ILE A 93 -22.81 -13.30 29.23
N ALA A 94 -22.02 -13.77 28.26
CA ALA A 94 -22.04 -13.23 26.91
C ALA A 94 -23.43 -13.40 26.27
N LYS A 95 -24.10 -14.54 26.49
CA LYS A 95 -25.47 -14.79 26.06
C LYS A 95 -26.47 -13.85 26.72
N GLU A 96 -26.38 -13.68 28.04
CA GLU A 96 -27.23 -12.76 28.80
C GLU A 96 -27.13 -11.33 28.23
N VAL A 97 -25.91 -10.86 27.93
CA VAL A 97 -25.66 -9.50 27.42
C VAL A 97 -26.00 -9.32 25.94
N LEU A 98 -25.61 -10.26 25.08
CA LEU A 98 -25.71 -10.09 23.63
C LEU A 98 -27.03 -10.59 23.04
N ARG A 99 -27.76 -11.46 23.75
CA ARG A 99 -29.03 -12.02 23.28
C ARG A 99 -30.20 -11.69 24.20
N ASP A 100 -30.09 -12.00 25.48
CA ASP A 100 -31.23 -11.89 26.39
C ASP A 100 -31.51 -10.42 26.75
N HIS A 101 -30.47 -9.57 26.75
CA HIS A 101 -30.55 -8.10 26.87
C HIS A 101 -30.01 -7.36 25.63
N ASP A 102 -30.22 -7.94 24.44
CA ASP A 102 -29.66 -7.44 23.18
C ASP A 102 -30.06 -5.99 22.84
N ASP A 103 -31.22 -5.55 23.30
CA ASP A 103 -31.80 -4.23 23.07
C ASP A 103 -31.13 -3.15 23.92
N VAL A 104 -30.77 -3.50 25.16
CA VAL A 104 -30.07 -2.64 26.10
C VAL A 104 -28.61 -2.48 25.67
N PHE A 105 -27.92 -3.57 25.38
CA PHE A 105 -26.47 -3.55 25.10
C PHE A 105 -26.12 -3.26 23.64
N ALA A 106 -27.10 -3.04 22.77
CA ALA A 106 -26.81 -2.77 21.36
C ALA A 106 -26.10 -1.43 21.11
N ASN A 107 -25.98 -0.48 22.04
CA ASN A 107 -25.29 0.79 21.74
C ASN A 107 -23.76 0.66 21.77
N ARG A 108 -23.06 1.68 21.23
CA ARG A 108 -21.59 1.78 21.23
C ARG A 108 -21.14 3.06 21.91
N ILE A 109 -19.91 3.05 22.42
CA ILE A 109 -19.20 4.29 22.76
C ILE A 109 -18.46 4.75 21.51
N ILE A 110 -18.77 5.95 21.04
CA ILE A 110 -18.13 6.55 19.86
C ILE A 110 -16.82 7.23 20.30
N PRO A 111 -15.65 6.82 19.75
CA PRO A 111 -14.39 7.49 20.03
C PRO A 111 -14.44 8.97 19.61
N ALA A 112 -13.76 9.85 20.33
CA ALA A 112 -13.70 11.28 20.05
C ALA A 112 -13.19 11.57 18.62
N ALA A 113 -12.29 10.72 18.11
CA ALA A 113 -11.84 10.76 16.71
C ALA A 113 -13.01 10.57 15.73
N ALA A 114 -13.92 9.64 15.99
CA ALA A 114 -15.05 9.33 15.10
C ALA A 114 -16.19 10.37 15.15
N LYS A 115 -16.26 11.21 16.18
CA LYS A 115 -17.33 12.22 16.35
C LYS A 115 -17.21 13.44 15.44
N VAL A 116 -16.08 13.60 14.73
CA VAL A 116 -15.80 14.83 13.98
C VAL A 116 -16.58 14.94 12.66
N VAL A 117 -17.21 13.85 12.20
CA VAL A 117 -18.03 13.82 10.97
C VAL A 117 -19.32 13.04 11.17
N GLU A 118 -20.40 13.63 10.65
CA GLU A 118 -21.76 13.18 10.92
C GLU A 118 -22.06 11.79 10.36
N TYR A 119 -21.62 11.44 9.15
CA TYR A 119 -21.89 10.11 8.57
C TYR A 119 -21.18 8.98 9.30
N ILE A 120 -20.01 9.24 9.92
CA ILE A 120 -19.32 8.25 10.77
C ILE A 120 -20.08 7.99 12.07
N THR A 121 -20.78 9.00 12.59
CA THR A 121 -21.66 8.81 13.76
C THR A 121 -23.00 8.16 13.41
N SER A 122 -23.33 8.03 12.13
CA SER A 122 -24.60 7.48 11.62
C SER A 122 -24.39 6.28 10.69
N ASN A 123 -23.37 5.47 10.96
CA ASN A 123 -23.06 4.23 10.24
C ASN A 123 -23.54 2.98 11.03
N ILE A 124 -23.35 1.76 10.51
CA ILE A 124 -23.80 0.50 11.16
C ILE A 124 -23.08 0.30 12.49
N VAL A 125 -21.82 0.72 12.60
CA VAL A 125 -21.02 0.55 13.82
C VAL A 125 -21.51 1.49 14.92
N SER A 126 -21.61 2.79 14.66
CA SER A 126 -21.81 3.85 15.64
C SER A 126 -23.27 4.21 15.92
N SER A 127 -24.18 4.02 14.96
CA SER A 127 -25.59 4.40 15.13
C SER A 127 -26.18 3.70 16.34
N PRO A 128 -26.94 4.37 17.22
CA PRO A 128 -27.59 3.72 18.36
C PRO A 128 -28.62 2.69 17.89
N ASN A 129 -29.04 1.80 18.81
CA ASN A 129 -30.12 0.87 18.57
C ASN A 129 -31.40 1.64 18.22
N GLY A 130 -31.96 1.40 17.04
CA GLY A 130 -33.10 2.16 16.55
C GLY A 130 -33.37 1.97 15.06
N PRO A 131 -34.31 2.76 14.50
CA PRO A 131 -34.69 2.69 13.09
C PRO A 131 -33.54 2.82 12.09
N THR A 132 -32.64 3.79 12.27
CA THR A 132 -31.50 4.02 11.36
C THR A 132 -30.59 2.80 11.28
N LEU A 133 -30.22 2.21 12.41
CA LEU A 133 -29.42 0.99 12.44
C LEU A 133 -30.12 -0.16 11.71
N ARG A 134 -31.41 -0.37 11.97
CA ARG A 134 -32.19 -1.44 11.33
C ARG A 134 -32.25 -1.26 9.82
N MET A 135 -32.47 -0.02 9.35
CA MET A 135 -32.44 0.33 7.94
C MET A 135 -31.07 0.04 7.32
N LEU A 136 -29.98 0.58 7.87
CA LEU A 136 -28.63 0.38 7.34
C LEU A 136 -28.23 -1.10 7.30
N ARG A 137 -28.55 -1.86 8.37
CA ARG A 137 -28.29 -3.30 8.41
C ARG A 137 -29.11 -4.05 7.38
N LYS A 138 -30.38 -3.69 7.18
CA LYS A 138 -31.24 -4.31 6.16
C LYS A 138 -30.67 -4.07 4.77
N VAL A 139 -30.29 -2.83 4.44
CA VAL A 139 -29.65 -2.49 3.15
C VAL A 139 -28.36 -3.27 2.97
N CYS A 140 -27.46 -3.22 3.95
CA CYS A 140 -26.16 -3.89 3.87
C CYS A 140 -26.27 -5.42 3.74
N VAL A 141 -27.02 -6.08 4.63
CA VAL A 141 -27.06 -7.55 4.68
C VAL A 141 -27.95 -8.14 3.59
N ARG A 142 -29.10 -7.53 3.31
CA ARG A 142 -30.08 -8.09 2.37
C ARG A 142 -29.79 -7.69 0.93
N GLU A 143 -29.48 -6.41 0.72
CA GLU A 143 -29.40 -5.86 -0.63
C GLU A 143 -27.96 -5.81 -1.17
N MET A 144 -26.96 -5.55 -0.34
CA MET A 144 -25.55 -5.48 -0.80
C MET A 144 -24.86 -6.84 -0.66
N LEU A 145 -24.91 -7.43 0.54
CA LEU A 145 -24.22 -8.68 0.87
C LEU A 145 -25.14 -9.90 0.82
N GLY A 146 -26.35 -9.72 0.28
CA GLY A 146 -27.27 -10.82 0.00
C GLY A 146 -26.70 -11.75 -1.07
N LYS A 147 -27.12 -13.03 -1.04
CA LYS A 147 -26.61 -14.07 -1.94
C LYS A 147 -26.69 -13.64 -3.42
N ALA A 148 -27.85 -13.17 -3.86
CA ALA A 148 -28.07 -12.76 -5.25
C ALA A 148 -27.16 -11.59 -5.67
N SER A 149 -26.99 -10.60 -4.80
CA SER A 149 -26.14 -9.44 -5.04
C SER A 149 -24.66 -9.80 -5.10
N LEU A 150 -24.19 -10.66 -4.18
CA LEU A 150 -22.84 -11.19 -4.22
C LEU A 150 -22.59 -12.05 -5.45
N ASP A 151 -23.57 -12.85 -5.89
CA ASP A 151 -23.46 -13.65 -7.12
C ASP A 151 -23.37 -12.77 -8.37
N ARG A 152 -24.14 -11.66 -8.42
CA ARG A 152 -24.11 -10.69 -9.52
C ARG A 152 -22.73 -10.05 -9.70
N VAL A 153 -22.06 -9.73 -8.60
CA VAL A 153 -20.72 -9.10 -8.61
C VAL A 153 -19.57 -10.11 -8.46
N TYR A 154 -19.85 -11.41 -8.63
CA TYR A 154 -18.87 -12.49 -8.54
C TYR A 154 -17.63 -12.25 -9.40
N TRP A 155 -17.83 -11.79 -10.63
CA TRP A 155 -16.76 -11.61 -11.60
C TRP A 155 -15.67 -10.62 -11.12
N LEU A 156 -16.04 -9.63 -10.28
CA LEU A 156 -15.09 -8.69 -9.68
C LEU A 156 -14.16 -9.41 -8.70
N ARG A 157 -14.72 -10.25 -7.82
CA ARG A 157 -13.94 -11.05 -6.86
C ARG A 157 -13.02 -12.02 -7.58
N ARG A 158 -13.54 -12.73 -8.58
CA ARG A 158 -12.79 -13.63 -9.44
C ARG A 158 -11.63 -12.93 -10.15
N ARG A 159 -11.87 -11.73 -10.69
CA ARG A 159 -10.85 -10.93 -11.40
C ARG A 159 -9.69 -10.59 -10.48
N GLU A 160 -9.96 -10.01 -9.31
CA GLU A 160 -8.92 -9.58 -8.37
C GLU A 160 -8.15 -10.77 -7.78
N MET A 161 -8.83 -11.88 -7.47
CA MET A 161 -8.19 -13.11 -7.00
C MET A 161 -7.24 -13.67 -8.07
N ARG A 162 -7.65 -13.69 -9.34
CA ARG A 162 -6.80 -14.12 -10.45
C ARG A 162 -5.61 -13.18 -10.68
N ALA A 163 -5.81 -11.87 -10.54
CA ALA A 163 -4.72 -10.90 -10.63
C ALA A 163 -3.64 -11.16 -9.57
N LEU A 164 -4.04 -11.43 -8.33
CA LEU A 164 -3.14 -11.86 -7.26
C LEU A 164 -2.42 -13.16 -7.60
N LEU A 165 -3.14 -14.20 -8.06
CA LEU A 165 -2.50 -15.46 -8.44
C LEU A 165 -1.47 -15.27 -9.55
N VAL A 166 -1.75 -14.44 -10.56
CA VAL A 166 -0.79 -14.13 -11.64
C VAL A 166 0.46 -13.44 -11.09
N ARG A 167 0.33 -12.52 -10.13
CA ARG A 167 1.49 -11.90 -9.46
C ARG A 167 2.31 -12.93 -8.68
N LEU A 168 1.66 -13.76 -7.86
CA LEU A 168 2.34 -14.78 -7.07
C LEU A 168 3.03 -15.84 -7.96
N HIS A 169 2.47 -16.16 -9.13
CA HIS A 169 3.13 -17.04 -10.10
C HIS A 169 4.39 -16.43 -10.74
N GLY A 170 4.46 -15.10 -10.82
CA GLY A 170 5.65 -14.36 -11.22
C GLY A 170 6.73 -14.43 -10.14
N ASN A 171 6.33 -14.31 -8.87
CA ASN A 171 7.23 -14.31 -7.71
C ASN A 171 7.49 -15.72 -7.15
N VAL A 172 7.36 -16.78 -7.95
CA VAL A 172 7.64 -18.15 -7.50
C VAL A 172 9.11 -18.28 -7.14
N GLY A 173 9.39 -18.80 -5.95
CA GLY A 173 10.75 -18.89 -5.41
C GLY A 173 11.23 -17.63 -4.69
N GLU A 174 10.50 -16.51 -4.78
CA GLU A 174 10.77 -15.30 -4.01
C GLU A 174 9.94 -15.25 -2.72
N SER A 175 10.44 -14.54 -1.72
CA SER A 175 9.70 -14.33 -0.48
C SER A 175 8.62 -13.27 -0.65
N VAL A 176 7.37 -13.58 -0.26
CA VAL A 176 6.24 -12.65 -0.29
C VAL A 176 5.65 -12.47 1.11
N ASP A 177 5.24 -11.25 1.42
CA ASP A 177 4.41 -10.95 2.60
C ASP A 177 2.95 -11.33 2.28
N VAL A 178 2.51 -12.46 2.85
CA VAL A 178 1.18 -13.02 2.60
C VAL A 178 0.09 -12.07 3.10
N GLY A 179 0.29 -11.45 4.27
CA GLY A 179 -0.66 -10.50 4.85
C GLY A 179 -0.84 -9.26 3.96
N ALA A 180 0.26 -8.69 3.46
CA ALA A 180 0.25 -7.52 2.58
C ALA A 180 -0.42 -7.81 1.22
N GLU A 181 -0.10 -8.95 0.59
CA GLU A 181 -0.74 -9.36 -0.67
C GLU A 181 -2.25 -9.60 -0.49
N MET A 182 -2.66 -10.22 0.62
CA MET A 182 -4.08 -10.43 0.93
C MET A 182 -4.79 -9.11 1.20
N PHE A 183 -4.18 -8.20 1.96
CA PHE A 183 -4.74 -6.88 2.24
C PHE A 183 -5.03 -6.13 0.94
N MET A 184 -4.06 -6.08 0.03
CA MET A 184 -4.21 -5.41 -1.26
C MET A 184 -5.29 -6.07 -2.13
N MET A 185 -5.33 -7.40 -2.19
CA MET A 185 -6.35 -8.12 -2.95
C MET A 185 -7.76 -7.88 -2.41
N VAL A 186 -7.98 -8.00 -1.09
CA VAL A 186 -9.31 -7.77 -0.50
C VAL A 186 -9.73 -6.31 -0.64
N MET A 187 -8.79 -5.37 -0.49
CA MET A 187 -9.08 -3.94 -0.69
C MET A 187 -9.54 -3.67 -2.12
N ASN A 188 -8.87 -4.26 -3.12
CA ASN A 188 -9.29 -4.15 -4.53
C ASN A 188 -10.65 -4.81 -4.79
N VAL A 189 -10.93 -5.96 -4.15
CA VAL A 189 -12.23 -6.62 -4.23
C VAL A 189 -13.35 -5.71 -3.72
N ILE A 190 -13.20 -5.18 -2.50
CA ILE A 190 -14.24 -4.37 -1.86
C ILE A 190 -14.48 -3.08 -2.67
N THR A 191 -13.40 -2.38 -3.03
CA THR A 191 -13.51 -1.13 -3.81
C THR A 191 -14.10 -1.36 -5.21
N SER A 192 -13.76 -2.47 -5.86
CA SER A 192 -14.38 -2.85 -7.14
C SER A 192 -15.88 -3.11 -6.98
N MET A 193 -16.30 -3.83 -5.94
CA MET A 193 -17.72 -4.10 -5.67
C MET A 193 -18.51 -2.83 -5.30
N MET A 194 -17.85 -1.82 -4.74
CA MET A 194 -18.48 -0.55 -4.37
C MET A 194 -18.89 0.27 -5.60
N TRP A 195 -18.04 0.43 -6.62
CA TRP A 195 -18.31 1.36 -7.73
C TRP A 195 -17.86 0.86 -9.13
N GLY A 196 -17.73 -0.46 -9.32
CA GLY A 196 -17.79 -1.14 -10.63
C GLY A 196 -16.55 -1.04 -11.53
N GLY A 197 -15.67 -0.05 -11.33
CA GLY A 197 -14.43 0.13 -12.09
C GLY A 197 -13.19 -0.46 -11.41
N VAL A 198 -12.13 -0.70 -12.18
CA VAL A 198 -10.79 -0.96 -11.60
C VAL A 198 -10.36 0.33 -10.89
N VAL A 199 -9.93 0.23 -9.64
CA VAL A 199 -9.17 1.34 -9.02
C VAL A 199 -7.93 1.69 -9.87
N GLU A 200 -7.45 0.80 -10.74
CA GLU A 200 -6.36 1.06 -11.71
C GLU A 200 -6.80 1.80 -12.99
N GLU A 201 -8.05 1.66 -13.45
CA GLU A 201 -8.64 2.54 -14.49
C GLU A 201 -9.02 3.92 -13.92
N ARG A 202 -9.14 4.01 -12.59
CA ARG A 202 -9.27 5.23 -11.79
C ARG A 202 -8.04 5.46 -10.90
N GLY A 203 -6.85 5.18 -11.44
CA GLY A 203 -5.57 4.99 -10.72
C GLY A 203 -5.34 5.96 -9.55
N GLU A 204 -5.61 7.23 -9.79
CA GLU A 204 -5.50 8.32 -8.81
C GLU A 204 -6.52 8.22 -7.67
N VAL A 205 -7.80 8.20 -7.99
CA VAL A 205 -8.90 8.30 -7.02
C VAL A 205 -8.90 7.11 -6.06
N GLY A 206 -8.68 5.90 -6.56
CA GLY A 206 -8.70 4.73 -5.68
C GLY A 206 -7.38 4.53 -4.90
N ARG A 207 -6.23 5.02 -5.39
CA ARG A 207 -5.00 5.12 -4.56
C ARG A 207 -5.21 6.13 -3.43
N GLU A 208 -5.73 7.31 -3.76
CA GLU A 208 -6.07 8.35 -2.79
C GLU A 208 -7.02 7.81 -1.72
N PHE A 209 -8.06 7.08 -2.14
CA PHE A 209 -9.02 6.44 -1.24
C PHE A 209 -8.36 5.44 -0.28
N ARG A 210 -7.49 4.54 -0.80
CA ARG A 210 -6.76 3.57 0.04
C ARG A 210 -5.89 4.26 1.09
N GLU A 211 -5.15 5.27 0.68
CA GLU A 211 -4.27 6.05 1.56
C GLU A 211 -5.09 6.68 2.71
N VAL A 212 -6.15 7.41 2.37
CA VAL A 212 -6.97 8.13 3.35
C VAL A 212 -7.70 7.18 4.30
N VAL A 213 -8.22 6.06 3.81
CA VAL A 213 -8.86 5.05 4.67
C VAL A 213 -7.85 4.38 5.61
N GLY A 214 -6.62 4.11 5.14
CA GLY A 214 -5.53 3.62 5.98
C GLY A 214 -5.20 4.59 7.12
N GLU A 215 -5.03 5.87 6.79
CA GLU A 215 -4.77 6.93 7.79
C GLU A 215 -5.92 7.05 8.81
N ILE A 216 -7.18 6.98 8.35
CA ILE A 216 -8.35 7.01 9.24
C ILE A 216 -8.36 5.80 10.18
N THR A 217 -8.10 4.60 9.66
CA THR A 217 -8.09 3.36 10.46
C THR A 217 -7.00 3.40 11.53
N GLU A 218 -5.81 3.89 11.18
CA GLU A 218 -4.72 4.12 12.13
C GLU A 218 -5.12 5.12 13.23
N MET A 219 -5.78 6.23 12.86
CA MET A 219 -6.22 7.25 13.80
C MET A 219 -7.31 6.74 14.76
N LEU A 220 -8.22 5.88 14.29
CA LEU A 220 -9.25 5.25 15.13
C LEU A 220 -8.65 4.24 16.12
N GLY A 221 -7.52 3.63 15.79
CA GLY A 221 -6.82 2.66 16.65
C GLY A 221 -5.88 3.28 17.69
N LYS A 222 -5.55 4.57 17.58
CA LYS A 222 -4.61 5.24 18.49
C LYS A 222 -5.22 5.47 19.88
N PRO A 223 -4.50 5.13 20.98
CA PRO A 223 -4.92 5.50 22.33
C PRO A 223 -5.10 7.01 22.46
N ASN A 224 -6.29 7.44 22.88
CA ASN A 224 -6.67 8.84 22.98
C ASN A 224 -7.20 9.18 24.37
N LEU A 225 -6.56 10.13 25.04
CA LEU A 225 -6.90 10.62 26.37
C LEU A 225 -8.33 11.15 26.42
N SER A 226 -8.84 11.74 25.34
CA SER A 226 -10.21 12.25 25.26
C SER A 226 -11.25 11.14 25.43
N ASP A 227 -10.94 9.90 25.03
CA ASP A 227 -11.86 8.76 25.15
C ASP A 227 -12.01 8.29 26.60
N PHE A 228 -10.92 8.38 27.37
CA PHE A 228 -10.89 8.04 28.80
C PHE A 228 -11.32 9.20 29.70
N PHE A 229 -11.09 10.46 29.27
CA PHE A 229 -11.43 11.67 30.00
C PHE A 229 -12.29 12.62 29.15
N PRO A 230 -13.61 12.35 28.99
CA PRO A 230 -14.47 13.12 28.09
C PRO A 230 -14.55 14.62 28.40
N ARG A 231 -14.32 15.03 29.66
CA ARG A 231 -14.26 16.46 30.03
C ARG A 231 -13.08 17.20 29.40
N LEU A 232 -12.04 16.47 28.99
CA LEU A 232 -10.86 17.00 28.30
C LEU A 232 -11.01 16.98 26.78
N GLU A 233 -12.09 16.37 26.25
CA GLU A 233 -12.32 16.22 24.80
C GLU A 233 -12.23 17.54 24.06
N ARG A 234 -12.79 18.62 24.61
CA ARG A 234 -12.76 19.97 24.00
C ARG A 234 -11.36 20.52 23.71
N PHE A 235 -10.33 20.00 24.39
CA PHE A 235 -8.96 20.49 24.24
C PHE A 235 -8.18 19.73 23.17
N ASP A 236 -8.64 18.55 22.74
CA ASP A 236 -7.95 17.69 21.77
C ASP A 236 -6.43 17.60 22.04
N LEU A 237 -6.06 17.21 23.27
CA LEU A 237 -4.68 17.34 23.78
C LEU A 237 -3.62 16.62 22.91
N GLN A 238 -4.03 15.56 22.19
CA GLN A 238 -3.16 14.81 21.28
C GLN A 238 -3.30 15.23 19.80
N GLY A 239 -4.17 16.20 19.50
CA GLY A 239 -4.47 16.66 18.14
C GLY A 239 -5.16 15.60 17.27
N ILE A 240 -5.73 14.55 17.87
CA ILE A 240 -6.29 13.40 17.17
C ILE A 240 -7.55 13.81 16.41
N GLN A 241 -8.44 14.59 17.04
CA GLN A 241 -9.68 15.03 16.40
C GLN A 241 -9.39 16.00 15.25
N ARG A 242 -8.43 16.92 15.43
CA ARG A 242 -7.99 17.84 14.36
C ARG A 242 -7.44 17.09 13.16
N LYS A 243 -6.50 16.16 13.36
CA LYS A 243 -5.93 15.34 12.29
C LYS A 243 -7.00 14.50 11.60
N MET A 244 -7.88 13.87 12.38
CA MET A 244 -8.98 13.07 11.84
C MET A 244 -9.92 13.92 10.97
N LYS A 245 -10.23 15.16 11.37
CA LYS A 245 -11.03 16.09 10.56
C LYS A 245 -10.37 16.40 9.22
N GLU A 246 -9.06 16.65 9.19
CA GLU A 246 -8.31 16.90 7.95
C GLU A 246 -8.41 15.72 6.99
N LYS A 247 -8.25 14.49 7.49
CA LYS A 247 -8.35 13.27 6.67
C LYS A 247 -9.76 13.05 6.15
N LEU A 248 -10.77 13.32 6.97
CA LEU A 248 -12.16 13.14 6.57
C LEU A 248 -12.65 14.14 5.54
N VAL A 249 -12.12 15.37 5.52
CA VAL A 249 -12.40 16.32 4.42
C VAL A 249 -11.90 15.76 3.09
N ARG A 250 -10.72 15.13 3.08
CA ARG A 250 -10.18 14.47 1.87
C ARG A 250 -11.05 13.27 1.46
N LEU A 251 -11.46 12.44 2.42
CA LEU A 251 -12.36 11.30 2.17
C LEU A 251 -13.71 11.75 1.61
N ASP A 252 -14.30 12.80 2.20
CA ASP A 252 -15.60 13.32 1.79
C ASP A 252 -15.55 13.84 0.35
N GLY A 253 -14.48 14.56 -0.01
CA GLY A 253 -14.24 15.00 -1.37
C GLY A 253 -14.08 13.85 -2.37
N ILE A 254 -13.50 12.72 -1.97
CA ILE A 254 -13.42 11.52 -2.83
C ILE A 254 -14.83 10.94 -3.06
N PHE A 255 -15.61 10.77 -1.99
CA PHE A 255 -16.97 10.25 -2.13
C PHE A 255 -17.86 11.17 -2.97
N ASP A 256 -17.78 12.48 -2.78
CA ASP A 256 -18.55 13.44 -3.57
C ASP A 256 -18.21 13.36 -5.05
N ARG A 257 -16.92 13.30 -5.40
CA ARG A 257 -16.50 13.14 -6.81
C ARG A 257 -17.06 11.85 -7.42
N ILE A 258 -16.96 10.73 -6.71
CA ILE A 258 -17.42 9.43 -7.22
C ILE A 258 -18.94 9.39 -7.38
N ILE A 259 -19.68 9.93 -6.40
CA ILE A 259 -21.15 9.98 -6.41
C ILE A 259 -21.62 10.90 -7.55
N GLU A 260 -21.02 12.08 -7.68
CA GLU A 260 -21.39 13.07 -8.69
C GLU A 260 -21.04 12.61 -10.11
N GLU A 261 -19.90 11.96 -10.31
CA GLU A 261 -19.54 11.34 -11.59
C GLU A 261 -20.57 10.28 -12.01
N ARG A 262 -21.07 9.48 -11.05
CA ARG A 262 -22.09 8.47 -11.34
C ARG A 262 -23.43 9.10 -11.68
N ARG A 263 -23.87 10.11 -10.94
CA ARG A 263 -25.13 10.83 -11.19
C ARG A 263 -25.16 11.52 -12.56
N ASN A 264 -24.01 11.98 -13.07
CA ASN A 264 -23.92 12.73 -14.32
C ASN A 264 -23.83 11.87 -15.59
N ARG A 265 -23.85 10.52 -15.52
CA ARG A 265 -23.89 9.66 -16.71
C ARG A 265 -25.29 9.71 -17.36
N LYS A 266 -25.35 9.89 -18.70
CA LYS A 266 -26.61 10.05 -19.46
C LYS A 266 -27.34 8.71 -19.65
N GLU A 267 -28.67 8.79 -19.68
CA GLU A 267 -29.66 7.70 -19.76
C GLU A 267 -29.45 6.65 -20.89
N GLY A 268 -28.63 6.92 -21.91
CA GLY A 268 -28.31 5.97 -22.97
C GLY A 268 -27.35 4.83 -22.57
N ASP A 269 -26.74 4.90 -21.37
CA ASP A 269 -25.78 3.93 -20.82
C ASP A 269 -26.40 3.07 -19.67
N GLN A 270 -27.72 3.19 -19.46
CA GLN A 270 -28.51 2.58 -18.36
C GLN A 270 -28.44 1.05 -18.24
N GLY A 271 -27.80 0.35 -19.19
CA GLY A 271 -27.56 -1.09 -19.09
C GLY A 271 -26.55 -1.48 -17.99
N ASP A 272 -25.83 -0.51 -17.41
CA ASP A 272 -24.68 -0.75 -16.50
C ASP A 272 -24.91 -0.34 -15.04
N ASP A 273 -25.95 0.44 -14.72
CA ASP A 273 -26.15 1.04 -13.39
C ASP A 273 -26.45 0.02 -12.28
N ASP A 274 -26.85 -1.20 -12.64
CA ASP A 274 -27.15 -2.30 -11.71
C ASP A 274 -25.94 -3.17 -11.35
N LYS A 275 -24.73 -2.88 -11.84
CA LYS A 275 -23.61 -3.82 -11.70
C LYS A 275 -22.80 -3.68 -10.41
N ASP A 276 -22.94 -2.60 -9.63
CA ASP A 276 -22.19 -2.37 -8.39
C ASP A 276 -23.07 -1.83 -7.24
N PHE A 277 -22.50 -1.73 -6.03
CA PHE A 277 -23.24 -1.29 -4.84
C PHE A 277 -23.62 0.19 -4.86
N LEU A 278 -22.80 1.05 -5.45
CA LEU A 278 -23.06 2.48 -5.53
C LEU A 278 -24.27 2.77 -6.41
N GLY A 279 -24.34 2.17 -7.60
CA GLY A 279 -25.49 2.33 -8.50
C GLY A 279 -26.78 1.88 -7.85
N PHE A 280 -26.75 0.76 -7.12
CA PHE A 280 -27.88 0.30 -6.32
C PHE A 280 -28.30 1.30 -5.22
N MET A 281 -27.34 1.80 -4.44
CA MET A 281 -27.63 2.76 -3.36
C MET A 281 -28.15 4.11 -3.88
N LEU A 282 -27.68 4.57 -5.04
CA LEU A 282 -28.16 5.81 -5.66
C LEU A 282 -29.62 5.68 -6.13
N ARG A 283 -29.98 4.56 -6.77
CA ARG A 283 -31.38 4.29 -7.12
C ARG A 283 -32.30 4.25 -5.90
N MET A 284 -31.86 3.58 -4.83
CA MET A 284 -32.64 3.57 -3.58
C MET A 284 -32.89 4.99 -3.03
N GLU A 285 -31.89 5.86 -3.10
CA GLU A 285 -32.05 7.26 -2.70
C GLU A 285 -33.00 8.02 -3.64
N GLU A 286 -32.86 7.83 -4.96
CA GLU A 286 -33.72 8.46 -5.96
C GLU A 286 -35.18 8.02 -5.84
N ASP A 287 -35.43 6.73 -5.57
CA ASP A 287 -36.77 6.18 -5.36
C ASP A 287 -37.44 6.79 -4.12
N GLU A 288 -36.70 6.93 -3.01
CA GLU A 288 -37.16 7.60 -1.79
C GLU A 288 -37.49 9.09 -2.03
N VAL A 289 -36.72 9.77 -2.88
CA VAL A 289 -36.99 11.15 -3.29
C VAL A 289 -38.22 11.23 -4.21
N ALA A 290 -38.35 10.32 -5.17
CA ALA A 290 -39.42 10.31 -6.18
C ALA A 290 -40.79 9.96 -5.61
N HIS A 291 -40.87 9.06 -4.63
CA HIS A 291 -42.14 8.58 -4.07
C HIS A 291 -42.68 9.47 -2.94
N GLY A 292 -41.93 10.52 -2.56
CA GLY A 292 -42.16 11.30 -1.36
C GLY A 292 -42.08 10.44 -0.08
N THR A 293 -42.00 11.06 1.09
CA THR A 293 -42.03 10.40 2.41
C THR A 293 -43.31 9.61 2.72
N SER A 294 -44.13 9.32 1.71
CA SER A 294 -45.46 8.70 1.74
C SER A 294 -45.46 7.17 1.70
N SER A 295 -44.34 6.49 1.40
CA SER A 295 -44.33 5.02 1.19
C SER A 295 -43.51 4.21 2.21
N THR A 296 -42.77 4.83 3.11
CA THR A 296 -42.22 4.15 4.29
C THR A 296 -43.12 4.42 5.50
N SER A 297 -43.58 3.35 6.16
CA SER A 297 -44.26 3.42 7.46
C SER A 297 -43.55 4.45 8.35
N SER A 298 -44.31 5.28 9.11
CA SER A 298 -43.88 6.40 9.97
C SER A 298 -42.70 6.14 10.95
N THR A 299 -42.12 4.94 10.93
CA THR A 299 -41.08 4.43 11.82
C THR A 299 -39.70 4.29 11.16
N THR A 300 -39.54 4.36 9.82
CA THR A 300 -38.23 4.18 9.14
C THR A 300 -37.72 5.52 8.57
N PRO A 301 -36.47 5.95 8.89
CA PRO A 301 -35.92 7.20 8.37
C PRO A 301 -35.61 7.09 6.86
N PRO A 302 -35.62 8.21 6.11
CA PRO A 302 -35.29 8.20 4.69
C PRO A 302 -33.82 7.80 4.47
N PHE A 303 -33.57 7.02 3.41
CA PHE A 303 -32.23 6.71 2.95
C PHE A 303 -31.64 7.94 2.21
N THR A 304 -30.39 8.29 2.48
CA THR A 304 -29.79 9.56 2.00
C THR A 304 -28.33 9.38 1.64
N THR A 305 -27.74 10.34 0.94
CA THR A 305 -26.33 10.37 0.52
C THR A 305 -25.38 10.17 1.71
N LYS A 306 -25.76 10.70 2.89
CA LYS A 306 -25.03 10.49 4.15
C LYS A 306 -24.93 9.01 4.51
N HIS A 307 -26.04 8.28 4.36
CA HIS A 307 -26.10 6.83 4.60
C HIS A 307 -25.31 6.05 3.55
N ILE A 308 -25.28 6.51 2.29
CA ILE A 308 -24.44 5.94 1.22
C ILE A 308 -22.96 6.02 1.62
N LYS A 309 -22.46 7.24 1.93
CA LYS A 309 -21.06 7.44 2.39
C LYS A 309 -20.73 6.61 3.63
N ALA A 310 -21.65 6.51 4.58
CA ALA A 310 -21.49 5.70 5.78
C ALA A 310 -21.33 4.20 5.49
N LEU A 311 -22.18 3.63 4.62
CA LEU A 311 -22.11 2.22 4.22
C LEU A 311 -20.83 1.91 3.44
N LEU A 312 -20.45 2.79 2.52
CA LEU A 312 -19.19 2.66 1.76
C LEU A 312 -17.98 2.60 2.70
N MET A 313 -17.93 3.45 3.72
CA MET A 313 -16.86 3.44 4.72
C MET A 313 -16.88 2.17 5.58
N ASP A 314 -18.05 1.74 6.05
CA ASP A 314 -18.21 0.53 6.87
C ASP A 314 -17.72 -0.73 6.16
N MET A 315 -18.00 -0.84 4.85
CA MET A 315 -17.57 -1.99 4.04
C MET A 315 -16.04 -2.10 3.99
N VAL A 316 -15.35 -0.99 3.78
CA VAL A 316 -13.91 -0.98 3.60
C VAL A 316 -13.19 -1.19 4.93
N VAL A 317 -13.54 -0.43 5.96
CA VAL A 317 -12.91 -0.57 7.28
C VAL A 317 -13.19 -1.94 7.88
N GLY A 318 -14.43 -2.44 7.74
CA GLY A 318 -14.83 -3.72 8.31
C GLY A 318 -14.36 -4.94 7.52
N GLY A 319 -14.30 -4.86 6.18
CA GLY A 319 -14.08 -6.01 5.32
C GLY A 319 -12.62 -6.30 4.96
N THR A 320 -11.75 -5.28 4.94
CA THR A 320 -10.38 -5.43 4.42
C THR A 320 -9.46 -6.16 5.38
N GLU A 321 -9.13 -5.54 6.54
CA GLU A 321 -8.15 -6.11 7.48
C GLU A 321 -8.62 -7.42 8.13
N THR A 322 -9.92 -7.55 8.39
CA THR A 322 -10.48 -8.75 9.03
C THR A 322 -10.30 -9.99 8.15
N THR A 323 -10.62 -9.88 6.86
CA THR A 323 -10.47 -10.96 5.89
C THR A 323 -9.00 -11.28 5.64
N SER A 324 -8.16 -10.25 5.39
CA SER A 324 -6.75 -10.46 5.06
C SER A 324 -5.99 -11.14 6.20
N ASN A 325 -6.18 -10.68 7.45
CA ASN A 325 -5.48 -11.26 8.60
C ASN A 325 -5.98 -12.67 8.91
N THR A 326 -7.27 -12.97 8.67
CA THR A 326 -7.80 -14.34 8.84
C THR A 326 -7.12 -15.31 7.86
N VAL A 327 -6.93 -14.90 6.61
CA VAL A 327 -6.20 -15.70 5.61
C VAL A 327 -4.72 -15.85 6.01
N GLU A 328 -4.09 -14.79 6.48
CA GLU A 328 -2.69 -14.83 6.95
C GLU A 328 -2.51 -15.79 8.14
N TRP A 329 -3.39 -15.73 9.14
CA TRP A 329 -3.38 -16.66 10.28
C TRP A 329 -3.58 -18.10 9.85
N ALA A 330 -4.53 -18.36 8.94
CA ALA A 330 -4.77 -19.68 8.40
C ALA A 330 -3.53 -20.24 7.67
N MET A 331 -2.88 -19.43 6.83
CA MET A 331 -1.64 -19.81 6.16
C MET A 331 -0.53 -20.11 7.16
N ALA A 332 -0.36 -19.26 8.19
CA ALA A 332 0.66 -19.46 9.22
C ALA A 332 0.45 -20.78 9.99
N GLU A 333 -0.77 -21.06 10.47
CA GLU A 333 -1.09 -22.30 11.18
C GLU A 333 -0.85 -23.54 10.31
N LEU A 334 -1.28 -23.50 9.05
CA LEU A 334 -1.10 -24.61 8.12
C LEU A 334 0.37 -24.88 7.79
N MET A 335 1.19 -23.84 7.69
CA MET A 335 2.63 -23.98 7.44
C MET A 335 3.36 -24.65 8.62
N GLN A 336 2.86 -24.53 9.86
CA GLN A 336 3.38 -25.30 10.99
C GLN A 336 2.89 -26.76 11.01
N LYS A 337 1.82 -27.07 10.28
CA LYS A 337 1.18 -28.38 10.26
C LYS A 337 1.11 -28.94 8.83
N PRO A 338 2.25 -29.32 8.21
CA PRO A 338 2.29 -29.77 6.81
C PRO A 338 1.33 -30.92 6.47
N LYS A 339 1.05 -31.81 7.43
CA LYS A 339 0.06 -32.88 7.27
C LYS A 339 -1.36 -32.35 7.03
N MET A 340 -1.75 -31.30 7.76
CA MET A 340 -3.05 -30.65 7.60
C MET A 340 -3.12 -29.89 6.27
N MET A 341 -2.06 -29.16 5.92
CA MET A 341 -1.96 -28.50 4.62
C MET A 341 -2.12 -29.51 3.48
N ARG A 342 -1.40 -30.65 3.54
CA ARG A 342 -1.50 -31.72 2.55
C ARG A 342 -2.91 -32.31 2.44
N ARG A 343 -3.62 -32.47 3.55
CA ARG A 343 -5.00 -32.96 3.55
C ARG A 343 -5.96 -31.99 2.84
N ILE A 344 -5.82 -30.68 3.06
CA ILE A 344 -6.60 -29.65 2.31
C ILE A 344 -6.26 -29.72 0.83
N GLN A 345 -4.97 -29.83 0.53
CA GLN A 345 -4.43 -29.95 -0.80
C GLN A 345 -5.00 -31.16 -1.56
N GLU A 346 -5.12 -32.32 -0.91
CA GLU A 346 -5.79 -33.53 -1.44
C GLU A 346 -7.30 -33.31 -1.66
N GLU A 347 -8.01 -32.68 -0.71
CA GLU A 347 -9.41 -32.31 -0.86
C GLU A 347 -9.63 -31.39 -2.06
N LEU A 348 -8.76 -30.38 -2.24
CA LEU A 348 -8.77 -29.47 -3.38
C LEU A 348 -8.52 -30.20 -4.70
N GLU A 349 -7.60 -31.17 -4.74
CA GLU A 349 -7.39 -31.99 -5.94
C GLU A 349 -8.62 -32.83 -6.30
N GLN A 350 -9.34 -33.37 -5.31
CA GLN A 350 -10.55 -34.16 -5.55
C GLN A 350 -11.72 -33.30 -6.04
N VAL A 351 -11.92 -32.12 -5.46
CA VAL A 351 -13.07 -31.25 -5.77
C VAL A 351 -12.84 -30.41 -7.02
N VAL A 352 -11.63 -29.87 -7.19
CA VAL A 352 -11.30 -28.91 -8.26
C VAL A 352 -10.59 -29.62 -9.41
N GLY A 353 -9.75 -30.62 -9.13
CA GLY A 353 -8.85 -31.22 -10.10
C GLY A 353 -7.55 -30.44 -10.27
N LYS A 354 -6.57 -31.04 -10.94
CA LYS A 354 -5.21 -30.46 -11.14
C LYS A 354 -5.13 -29.46 -12.29
N GLU A 355 -6.07 -29.54 -13.24
CA GLU A 355 -6.06 -28.76 -14.48
C GLU A 355 -7.01 -27.55 -14.44
N ASN A 356 -7.79 -27.40 -13.36
CA ASN A 356 -8.77 -26.33 -13.21
C ASN A 356 -8.29 -25.27 -12.20
N VAL A 357 -8.94 -24.11 -12.22
CA VAL A 357 -8.72 -23.05 -11.22
C VAL A 357 -9.87 -23.08 -10.21
N VAL A 358 -9.56 -22.73 -8.97
CA VAL A 358 -10.57 -22.59 -7.91
C VAL A 358 -11.59 -21.50 -8.30
N GLU A 359 -12.87 -21.79 -8.07
CA GLU A 359 -14.01 -20.88 -8.26
C GLU A 359 -14.86 -20.92 -6.99
N GLU A 360 -15.65 -19.87 -6.70
CA GLU A 360 -16.45 -19.78 -5.46
C GLU A 360 -17.43 -20.95 -5.29
N SER A 361 -17.92 -21.52 -6.40
CA SER A 361 -18.82 -22.66 -6.40
C SER A 361 -18.20 -23.95 -5.86
N HIS A 362 -16.87 -24.03 -5.76
CA HIS A 362 -16.17 -25.16 -5.16
C HIS A 362 -16.16 -25.10 -3.62
N ILE A 363 -16.19 -23.90 -3.03
CA ILE A 363 -15.96 -23.68 -1.59
C ILE A 363 -16.92 -24.48 -0.69
N PRO A 364 -18.24 -24.57 -0.97
CA PRO A 364 -19.14 -25.36 -0.14
C PRO A 364 -18.83 -26.87 -0.08
N LYS A 365 -18.03 -27.39 -1.02
CA LYS A 365 -17.64 -28.80 -1.08
C LYS A 365 -16.33 -29.08 -0.32
N LEU A 366 -15.60 -28.04 0.09
CA LEU A 366 -14.30 -28.15 0.78
C LEU A 366 -14.53 -28.23 2.30
N THR A 367 -15.00 -29.38 2.75
CA THR A 367 -15.40 -29.64 4.14
C THR A 367 -14.27 -29.45 5.14
N TYR A 368 -13.08 -29.97 4.83
CA TYR A 368 -11.92 -29.89 5.71
C TYR A 368 -11.34 -28.48 5.73
N LEU A 369 -11.27 -27.80 4.57
CA LEU A 369 -10.94 -26.37 4.54
C LEU A 369 -11.93 -25.53 5.38
N GLY A 370 -13.23 -25.84 5.30
CA GLY A 370 -14.24 -25.18 6.12
C GLY A 370 -13.99 -25.37 7.62
N ALA A 371 -13.61 -26.59 8.05
CA ALA A 371 -13.23 -26.87 9.43
C ALA A 371 -11.96 -26.12 9.87
N VAL A 372 -10.97 -26.00 8.99
CA VAL A 372 -9.75 -25.23 9.22
C VAL A 372 -10.07 -23.75 9.42
N ILE A 373 -10.92 -23.16 8.58
CA ILE A 373 -11.35 -21.75 8.73
C ILE A 373 -12.04 -21.54 10.08
N LYS A 374 -12.88 -22.49 10.52
CA LYS A 374 -13.51 -22.41 11.83
C LYS A 374 -12.49 -22.46 12.98
N GLU A 375 -11.49 -23.32 12.89
CA GLU A 375 -10.44 -23.40 13.91
C GLU A 375 -9.55 -22.16 13.93
N VAL A 376 -9.26 -21.58 12.77
CA VAL A 376 -8.57 -20.28 12.67
C VAL A 376 -9.39 -19.18 13.33
N LEU A 377 -10.70 -19.10 13.10
CA LEU A 377 -11.55 -18.10 13.74
C LEU A 377 -11.75 -18.35 15.25
N ARG A 378 -11.62 -19.60 15.70
CA ARG A 378 -11.63 -19.94 17.13
C ARG A 378 -10.37 -19.40 17.80
N LEU A 379 -9.19 -19.74 17.29
CA LEU A 379 -7.92 -19.36 17.87
C LEU A 379 -7.55 -17.90 17.57
N HIS A 380 -7.79 -17.42 16.36
CA HIS A 380 -7.40 -16.08 15.93
C HIS A 380 -8.64 -15.23 15.57
N PRO A 381 -9.55 -14.96 16.52
CA PRO A 381 -10.73 -14.15 16.25
C PRO A 381 -10.29 -12.74 15.84
N ALA A 382 -10.77 -12.26 14.69
CA ALA A 382 -10.38 -10.97 14.14
C ALA A 382 -10.56 -9.81 15.14
N LEU A 383 -11.63 -9.87 15.96
CA LEU A 383 -11.89 -8.92 17.05
C LEU A 383 -11.91 -9.65 18.41
N PRO A 384 -10.78 -9.81 19.10
CA PRO A 384 -10.68 -10.66 20.30
C PRO A 384 -11.50 -10.15 21.49
N LEU A 385 -11.82 -8.85 21.53
CA LEU A 385 -12.69 -8.21 22.54
C LEU A 385 -14.05 -7.77 22.00
N LEU A 386 -14.38 -8.14 20.75
CA LEU A 386 -15.43 -7.52 19.94
C LEU A 386 -15.33 -5.99 19.87
N VAL A 387 -16.25 -5.35 19.14
CA VAL A 387 -16.45 -3.90 19.29
C VAL A 387 -17.14 -3.67 20.66
N PRO A 388 -16.65 -2.76 21.52
CA PRO A 388 -17.22 -2.58 22.84
C PRO A 388 -18.70 -2.18 22.83
N HIS A 389 -19.53 -2.86 23.62
CA HIS A 389 -20.95 -2.55 23.82
C HIS A 389 -21.12 -1.43 24.84
N SER A 390 -22.26 -0.76 24.81
CA SER A 390 -22.66 0.24 25.80
C SER A 390 -24.14 0.05 26.13
N PRO A 391 -24.50 -0.14 27.40
CA PRO A 391 -25.90 -0.30 27.76
C PRO A 391 -26.64 1.05 27.68
N SER A 392 -27.84 1.04 27.10
CA SER A 392 -28.74 2.18 26.97
C SER A 392 -29.45 2.53 28.28
N SER A 393 -29.52 1.60 29.23
CA SER A 393 -30.08 1.75 30.58
C SER A 393 -29.26 0.91 31.58
N SER A 394 -29.36 1.19 32.88
CA SER A 394 -28.68 0.36 33.89
C SER A 394 -29.45 -0.95 34.08
N CYS A 395 -28.75 -2.08 34.15
CA CYS A 395 -29.38 -3.40 34.31
C CYS A 395 -28.50 -4.33 35.17
N THR A 396 -29.07 -5.43 35.64
CA THR A 396 -28.33 -6.44 36.42
C THR A 396 -27.92 -7.57 35.49
N ILE A 397 -26.64 -7.95 35.52
CA ILE A 397 -26.06 -9.04 34.74
C ILE A 397 -25.32 -9.96 35.70
N ASN A 398 -25.64 -11.25 35.70
CA ASN A 398 -25.06 -12.24 36.62
C ASN A 398 -25.03 -11.77 38.09
N GLY A 399 -26.12 -11.14 38.55
CA GLY A 399 -26.26 -10.62 39.92
C GLY A 399 -25.55 -9.28 40.20
N TYR A 400 -24.83 -8.71 39.24
CA TYR A 400 -24.13 -7.42 39.38
C TYR A 400 -24.84 -6.32 38.59
N ASN A 401 -24.89 -5.11 39.16
CA ASN A 401 -25.39 -3.94 38.48
C ASN A 401 -24.36 -3.42 37.47
N VAL A 402 -24.79 -3.29 36.22
CA VAL A 402 -24.04 -2.67 35.11
C VAL A 402 -24.68 -1.32 34.79
N PRO A 403 -24.03 -0.19 35.14
CA PRO A 403 -24.59 1.14 34.89
C PRO A 403 -24.71 1.49 33.42
N GLN A 404 -25.71 2.29 33.08
CA GLN A 404 -25.87 2.92 31.75
C GLN A 404 -24.58 3.62 31.30
N GLY A 405 -24.22 3.47 30.02
CA GLY A 405 -23.06 4.14 29.43
C GLY A 405 -21.70 3.55 29.82
N SER A 406 -21.68 2.40 30.51
CA SER A 406 -20.46 1.62 30.74
C SER A 406 -19.92 1.03 29.43
N GLN A 407 -18.61 0.85 29.32
CA GLN A 407 -17.98 0.19 28.18
C GLN A 407 -17.90 -1.31 28.45
N VAL A 408 -18.54 -2.13 27.65
CA VAL A 408 -18.62 -3.59 27.85
C VAL A 408 -17.77 -4.30 26.80
N PHE A 409 -16.73 -4.98 27.24
CA PHE A 409 -15.84 -5.81 26.43
C PHE A 409 -16.24 -7.28 26.56
N VAL A 410 -16.43 -7.96 25.44
CA VAL A 410 -16.70 -9.41 25.42
C VAL A 410 -15.45 -10.07 24.88
N ASN A 411 -14.72 -10.76 25.75
CA ASN A 411 -13.45 -11.39 25.42
C ASN A 411 -13.69 -12.75 24.74
N VAL A 412 -14.01 -12.70 23.46
CA VAL A 412 -14.21 -13.88 22.61
C VAL A 412 -12.95 -14.74 22.57
N TRP A 413 -11.76 -14.12 22.58
CA TRP A 413 -10.49 -14.84 22.61
C TRP A 413 -10.38 -15.75 23.84
N ALA A 414 -10.81 -15.27 25.01
CA ALA A 414 -10.81 -16.06 26.24
C ALA A 414 -11.86 -17.17 26.19
N ILE A 415 -13.09 -16.87 25.74
CA ILE A 415 -14.19 -17.85 25.65
C ILE A 415 -13.84 -18.99 24.69
N HIS A 416 -13.24 -18.66 23.55
CA HIS A 416 -12.82 -19.64 22.55
C HIS A 416 -11.61 -20.49 22.99
N ARG A 417 -10.98 -20.16 24.12
CA ARG A 417 -9.86 -20.90 24.74
C ARG A 417 -10.19 -21.43 26.13
N ASP A 418 -11.45 -21.41 26.52
CA ASP A 418 -11.85 -21.93 27.82
C ASP A 418 -11.72 -23.46 27.84
N PRO A 419 -10.87 -24.05 28.69
CA PRO A 419 -10.72 -25.51 28.81
C PRO A 419 -11.99 -26.21 29.30
N CYS A 420 -12.94 -25.49 29.90
CA CYS A 420 -14.25 -26.05 30.27
C CYS A 420 -15.15 -26.26 29.04
N VAL A 421 -14.84 -25.59 27.92
CA VAL A 421 -15.64 -25.60 26.69
C VAL A 421 -14.93 -26.36 25.58
N TRP A 422 -13.62 -26.21 25.47
CA TRP A 422 -12.79 -26.73 24.39
C TRP A 422 -11.73 -27.68 24.92
N GLU A 423 -11.74 -28.92 24.43
CA GLU A 423 -10.64 -29.88 24.64
C GLU A 423 -9.38 -29.40 23.92
N ASP A 424 -8.23 -29.44 24.63
CA ASP A 424 -6.94 -28.90 24.21
C ASP A 424 -7.08 -27.51 23.56
N PRO A 425 -7.51 -26.49 24.33
CA PRO A 425 -8.01 -25.24 23.79
C PRO A 425 -6.95 -24.41 23.05
N LEU A 426 -5.67 -24.70 23.25
CA LEU A 426 -4.56 -24.00 22.59
C LEU A 426 -4.03 -24.75 21.36
N GLU A 427 -4.40 -26.01 21.18
CA GLU A 427 -3.99 -26.79 20.01
C GLU A 427 -4.87 -26.44 18.81
N PHE A 428 -4.23 -26.26 17.66
CA PHE A 428 -4.90 -26.08 16.37
C PHE A 428 -5.39 -27.44 15.86
N MET A 429 -6.68 -27.75 16.06
CA MET A 429 -7.29 -29.03 15.73
C MET A 429 -8.62 -28.85 14.95
N PRO A 430 -8.57 -28.73 13.61
CA PRO A 430 -9.75 -28.60 12.76
C PRO A 430 -10.76 -29.75 12.89
N GLU A 431 -10.30 -30.95 13.26
CA GLU A 431 -11.12 -32.17 13.39
C GLU A 431 -12.35 -31.97 14.28
N ARG A 432 -12.29 -31.08 15.27
CA ARG A 432 -13.41 -30.77 16.17
C ARG A 432 -14.65 -30.20 15.44
N PHE A 433 -14.48 -29.73 14.21
CA PHE A 433 -15.56 -29.18 13.38
C PHE A 433 -16.06 -30.12 12.27
N LEU A 434 -15.54 -31.35 12.18
CA LEU A 434 -15.90 -32.30 11.12
C LEU A 434 -17.07 -33.23 11.45
N ASN A 435 -17.51 -33.29 12.71
CA ASN A 435 -18.57 -34.20 13.13
C ASN A 435 -19.89 -33.86 12.43
N MET A 436 -20.30 -34.73 11.49
CA MET A 436 -21.45 -34.51 10.60
C MET A 436 -22.82 -34.57 11.30
N ASP A 437 -22.91 -35.28 12.43
CA ASP A 437 -24.16 -35.43 13.20
C ASP A 437 -24.63 -34.11 13.85
N ASP A 438 -23.77 -33.09 13.86
CA ASP A 438 -24.02 -31.80 14.51
C ASP A 438 -23.51 -30.62 13.65
N SER A 439 -23.63 -30.75 12.33
CA SER A 439 -23.11 -29.76 11.36
C SER A 439 -23.62 -28.33 11.58
N SER A 440 -24.75 -28.16 12.28
CA SER A 440 -25.33 -26.87 12.69
C SER A 440 -24.75 -26.27 13.98
N ARG A 441 -24.08 -27.04 14.84
CA ARG A 441 -23.65 -26.55 16.17
C ARG A 441 -22.56 -25.49 16.14
N TRP A 442 -21.76 -25.46 15.08
CA TRP A 442 -20.64 -24.54 14.94
C TRP A 442 -20.78 -23.68 13.69
N ASP A 443 -21.95 -23.07 13.52
CA ASP A 443 -22.22 -22.12 12.45
C ASP A 443 -21.82 -20.68 12.85
N PHE A 444 -21.94 -19.74 11.93
CA PHE A 444 -21.70 -18.32 12.19
C PHE A 444 -22.98 -17.55 12.55
N SER A 445 -24.06 -18.23 12.96
CA SER A 445 -25.33 -17.59 13.33
C SER A 445 -25.23 -16.76 14.60
N GLY A 446 -24.20 -17.00 15.42
CA GLY A 446 -24.01 -16.37 16.73
C GLY A 446 -24.96 -16.91 17.81
N ASN A 447 -25.65 -18.02 17.55
CA ASN A 447 -26.57 -18.63 18.52
C ASN A 447 -25.85 -19.46 19.59
N ASP A 448 -24.67 -20.01 19.27
CA ASP A 448 -23.83 -20.73 20.22
C ASP A 448 -22.75 -19.81 20.80
N PHE A 449 -22.89 -19.45 22.08
CA PHE A 449 -21.96 -18.57 22.78
C PHE A 449 -20.65 -19.25 23.21
N ARG A 450 -20.46 -20.52 22.85
CA ARG A 450 -19.16 -21.20 22.93
C ARG A 450 -18.31 -20.90 21.70
N TYR A 451 -18.95 -20.58 20.56
CA TYR A 451 -18.29 -20.30 19.29
C TYR A 451 -19.04 -19.20 18.51
N PHE A 452 -18.57 -17.96 18.61
CA PHE A 452 -19.22 -16.79 18.00
C PHE A 452 -18.19 -15.75 17.53
N PRO A 453 -17.27 -16.11 16.61
CA PRO A 453 -16.18 -15.23 16.16
C PRO A 453 -16.65 -13.93 15.51
N PHE A 454 -17.90 -13.88 15.05
CA PHE A 454 -18.53 -12.71 14.43
C PHE A 454 -19.45 -11.92 15.37
N GLY A 455 -19.43 -12.23 16.67
CA GLY A 455 -20.35 -11.67 17.66
C GLY A 455 -21.74 -12.32 17.60
N SER A 456 -22.71 -11.68 18.25
CA SER A 456 -24.10 -12.17 18.32
C SER A 456 -25.09 -11.01 18.47
N GLY A 457 -26.39 -11.33 18.40
CA GLY A 457 -27.50 -10.41 18.62
C GLY A 457 -27.64 -9.31 17.58
N ARG A 458 -28.22 -8.17 17.96
CA ARG A 458 -28.51 -7.02 17.07
C ARG A 458 -27.28 -6.45 16.35
N ARG A 459 -26.08 -6.72 16.90
CA ARG A 459 -24.80 -6.22 16.38
C ARG A 459 -23.91 -7.32 15.81
N ILE A 460 -24.44 -8.52 15.56
CA ILE A 460 -23.72 -9.55 14.82
C ILE A 460 -23.18 -8.98 13.51
N CYS A 461 -21.99 -9.42 13.11
CA CYS A 461 -21.32 -8.91 11.91
C CYS A 461 -22.25 -8.91 10.68
N ALA A 462 -22.33 -7.77 10.00
CA ALA A 462 -23.09 -7.67 8.74
C ALA A 462 -22.33 -8.31 7.56
N GLY A 463 -21.00 -8.42 7.68
CA GLY A 463 -20.09 -8.89 6.64
C GLY A 463 -19.92 -10.41 6.53
N ILE A 464 -20.63 -11.22 7.33
CA ILE A 464 -20.45 -12.69 7.37
C ILE A 464 -20.54 -13.31 5.96
N PRO A 465 -21.56 -13.02 5.13
CA PRO A 465 -21.67 -13.66 3.80
C PRO A 465 -20.49 -13.36 2.87
N MET A 466 -19.88 -12.18 3.02
CA MET A 466 -18.71 -11.78 2.24
C MET A 466 -17.43 -12.44 2.78
N ALA A 467 -17.26 -12.47 4.10
CA ALA A 467 -16.12 -13.10 4.75
C ALA A 467 -16.06 -14.61 4.48
N GLU A 468 -17.19 -15.31 4.59
CA GLU A 468 -17.30 -16.74 4.28
C GLU A 468 -16.84 -17.05 2.85
N ARG A 469 -17.27 -16.25 1.88
CA ARG A 469 -16.85 -16.40 0.48
C ARG A 469 -15.36 -16.10 0.31
N MET A 470 -14.90 -14.94 0.78
CA MET A 470 -13.55 -14.47 0.47
C MET A 470 -12.46 -15.21 1.21
N VAL A 471 -12.64 -15.56 2.49
CA VAL A 471 -11.64 -16.32 3.25
C VAL A 471 -11.47 -17.71 2.63
N GLY A 472 -12.58 -18.41 2.38
CA GLY A 472 -12.56 -19.72 1.73
C GLY A 472 -11.98 -19.67 0.32
N TYR A 473 -12.42 -18.69 -0.49
CA TYR A 473 -11.95 -18.54 -1.86
C TYR A 473 -10.45 -18.25 -1.93
N ALA A 474 -9.96 -17.30 -1.14
CA ALA A 474 -8.54 -16.96 -1.09
C ALA A 474 -7.68 -18.14 -0.63
N LEU A 475 -8.02 -18.79 0.49
CA LEU A 475 -7.25 -19.94 1.00
C LEU A 475 -7.25 -21.11 0.02
N ALA A 476 -8.41 -21.47 -0.52
CA ALA A 476 -8.51 -22.53 -1.52
C ALA A 476 -7.63 -22.22 -2.75
N SER A 477 -7.70 -20.99 -3.25
CA SER A 477 -6.89 -20.56 -4.40
C SER A 477 -5.37 -20.60 -4.13
N LEU A 478 -4.92 -20.14 -2.96
CA LEU A 478 -3.50 -20.14 -2.60
C LEU A 478 -2.95 -21.56 -2.38
N LEU A 479 -3.71 -22.42 -1.70
CA LEU A 479 -3.31 -23.80 -1.37
C LEU A 479 -3.46 -24.77 -2.56
N HIS A 480 -4.36 -24.46 -3.50
CA HIS A 480 -4.48 -25.20 -4.75
C HIS A 480 -3.33 -24.85 -5.71
N SER A 481 -3.03 -23.57 -5.87
CA SER A 481 -2.06 -23.10 -6.86
C SER A 481 -0.60 -23.33 -6.45
N PHE A 482 -0.29 -23.31 -5.15
CA PHE A 482 1.09 -23.30 -4.66
C PHE A 482 1.32 -24.27 -3.48
N ASP A 483 2.55 -24.77 -3.43
CA ASP A 483 3.18 -25.27 -2.20
C ASP A 483 3.91 -24.10 -1.52
N TRP A 484 3.88 -24.05 -0.19
CA TRP A 484 4.38 -22.91 0.57
C TRP A 484 5.50 -23.31 1.52
N ASN A 485 6.63 -22.62 1.43
CA ASN A 485 7.80 -22.84 2.29
C ASN A 485 8.17 -21.57 3.05
N LEU A 486 8.79 -21.73 4.22
CA LEU A 486 9.41 -20.61 4.92
C LEU A 486 10.80 -20.32 4.30
N PRO A 487 11.25 -19.05 4.27
CA PRO A 487 12.63 -18.73 3.88
C PRO A 487 13.66 -19.48 4.74
N GLU A 488 14.83 -19.81 4.18
CA GLU A 488 15.84 -20.59 4.90
C GLU A 488 16.25 -19.95 6.23
N GLY A 489 16.33 -20.76 7.28
CA GLY A 489 16.72 -20.32 8.62
C GLY A 489 15.64 -19.56 9.41
N THR A 490 14.48 -19.30 8.82
CA THR A 490 13.37 -18.62 9.53
C THR A 490 12.55 -19.60 10.35
N LYS A 491 12.11 -19.15 11.52
CA LYS A 491 11.11 -19.85 12.35
C LYS A 491 9.85 -19.03 12.35
N LEU A 492 8.71 -19.68 12.12
CA LEU A 492 7.43 -19.00 12.10
C LEU A 492 7.00 -18.65 13.53
N ASP A 493 6.85 -17.35 13.80
CA ASP A 493 6.27 -16.84 15.04
C ASP A 493 4.74 -16.74 14.93
N LEU A 494 4.02 -17.25 15.93
CA LEU A 494 2.56 -17.13 16.06
C LEU A 494 2.15 -16.12 17.13
N SER A 495 3.08 -15.28 17.60
CA SER A 495 2.75 -14.24 18.55
C SER A 495 1.78 -13.22 17.94
N GLU A 496 0.89 -12.75 18.80
CA GLU A 496 -0.20 -11.84 18.45
C GLU A 496 0.22 -10.40 18.76
N ARG A 497 -0.29 -9.45 17.97
CA ARG A 497 -0.24 -8.02 18.27
C ARG A 497 -1.65 -7.46 18.29
N PHE A 498 -2.05 -6.97 19.46
CA PHE A 498 -3.35 -6.36 19.66
C PHE A 498 -3.50 -5.04 18.90
N GLY A 499 -4.69 -4.83 18.37
CA GLY A 499 -5.14 -3.63 17.66
C GLY A 499 -6.66 -3.66 17.57
N ILE A 500 -7.24 -2.83 16.70
CA ILE A 500 -8.68 -2.96 16.38
C ILE A 500 -8.93 -4.38 15.86
N VAL A 501 -8.12 -4.82 14.89
CA VAL A 501 -8.08 -6.20 14.40
C VAL A 501 -6.83 -6.90 14.94
N LEU A 502 -6.97 -8.15 15.39
CA LEU A 502 -5.84 -8.98 15.83
C LEU A 502 -4.92 -9.28 14.64
N LYS A 503 -3.64 -8.93 14.78
CA LYS A 503 -2.61 -9.12 13.75
C LYS A 503 -1.55 -10.07 14.27
N LYS A 504 -0.79 -10.71 13.38
CA LYS A 504 0.48 -11.31 13.75
C LYS A 504 1.44 -10.20 14.21
N ALA A 505 2.28 -10.48 15.20
CA ALA A 505 3.32 -9.53 15.61
C ALA A 505 4.37 -9.35 14.52
N GLU A 506 4.77 -10.47 13.91
CA GLU A 506 5.62 -10.53 12.73
C GLU A 506 4.80 -10.98 11.51
N PRO A 507 4.82 -10.24 10.38
CA PRO A 507 4.11 -10.63 9.16
C PRO A 507 4.54 -12.02 8.66
N LEU A 508 3.61 -12.78 8.08
CA LEU A 508 3.93 -14.05 7.44
C LEU A 508 4.64 -13.80 6.10
N VAL A 509 5.96 -13.98 6.11
CA VAL A 509 6.78 -14.02 4.89
C VAL A 509 6.97 -15.47 4.46
N ALA A 510 6.49 -15.82 3.26
CA ALA A 510 6.53 -17.19 2.74
C ALA A 510 6.95 -17.22 1.27
N VAL A 511 7.49 -18.35 0.83
CA VAL A 511 7.95 -18.59 -0.54
C VAL A 511 6.95 -19.52 -1.25
N PRO A 512 6.20 -19.03 -2.25
CA PRO A 512 5.33 -19.87 -3.06
C PRO A 512 6.15 -20.66 -4.08
N THR A 513 5.83 -21.94 -4.22
CA THR A 513 6.37 -22.86 -5.23
C THR A 513 5.21 -23.49 -6.00
N ARG A 514 5.41 -23.78 -7.28
CA ARG A 514 4.31 -24.31 -8.12
C ARG A 514 3.96 -25.73 -7.70
N ARG A 515 2.67 -25.98 -7.48
CA ARG A 515 2.17 -27.30 -7.08
C ARG A 515 1.88 -28.23 -8.26
N PHE A 516 1.46 -27.68 -9.39
CA PHE A 516 1.17 -28.44 -10.61
C PHE A 516 2.06 -28.01 -11.78
N GLU A 517 2.58 -28.97 -12.54
CA GLU A 517 3.18 -28.72 -13.85
C GLU A 517 2.08 -28.52 -14.89
N TYR A 518 1.98 -27.32 -15.43
CA TYR A 518 1.01 -27.04 -16.50
C TYR A 518 1.51 -27.65 -17.82
N LYS A 519 0.80 -28.66 -18.38
CA LYS A 519 0.97 -29.06 -19.78
C LYS A 519 0.47 -27.91 -20.66
N ARG A 520 1.40 -27.16 -21.26
CA ARG A 520 1.11 -26.04 -22.14
C ARG A 520 0.40 -26.50 -23.43
N THR A 521 -0.92 -26.39 -23.49
CA THR A 521 -1.57 -25.95 -24.74
C THR A 521 -1.28 -24.46 -24.89
N ALA A 522 -0.80 -24.09 -26.07
CA ALA A 522 -0.33 -22.76 -26.38
C ALA A 522 -1.48 -21.75 -26.32
N GLU A 523 -1.55 -21.00 -25.23
CA GLU A 523 -1.77 -19.56 -25.23
C GLU A 523 -1.77 -19.05 -23.79
N THR A 524 -1.19 -17.87 -23.62
CA THR A 524 -1.21 -17.03 -22.40
C THR A 524 -0.08 -17.23 -21.38
N ASN A 525 0.65 -16.12 -21.22
CA ASN A 525 1.50 -15.66 -20.13
C ASN A 525 2.95 -16.17 -20.05
N ARG A 526 3.95 -15.29 -20.18
CA ARG A 526 4.25 -14.00 -19.48
C ARG A 526 4.65 -14.20 -18.01
N ASN A 527 5.63 -13.37 -17.65
CA ASN A 527 6.15 -12.97 -16.34
C ASN A 527 7.54 -13.56 -16.05
N ILE A 528 8.60 -12.73 -15.96
CA ILE A 528 8.92 -11.73 -14.92
C ILE A 528 9.31 -12.43 -13.61
N CYS A 529 10.62 -12.46 -13.32
CA CYS A 529 11.29 -12.09 -12.05
C CYS A 529 12.81 -12.30 -12.24
N TYR A 530 13.60 -11.22 -12.25
CA TYR A 530 14.33 -10.66 -11.10
C TYR A 530 15.39 -11.61 -10.52
N SER A 531 16.66 -11.23 -10.71
CA SER A 531 17.79 -11.82 -10.00
C SER A 531 18.37 -10.85 -8.98
N ASP A 532 18.51 -11.37 -7.76
CA ASP A 532 19.25 -10.84 -6.65
C ASP A 532 20.74 -10.67 -6.97
N ASN A 533 21.33 -9.62 -6.39
CA ASN A 533 22.64 -9.72 -5.75
C ASN A 533 22.83 -8.55 -4.78
N LEU A 534 22.55 -8.84 -3.51
CA LEU A 534 22.96 -8.06 -2.34
C LEU A 534 23.93 -8.94 -1.55
N SER A 535 25.21 -8.80 -1.84
CA SER A 535 26.30 -9.22 -0.97
C SER A 535 27.34 -8.10 -0.95
N GLU A 536 27.75 -7.72 0.27
CA GLU A 536 28.66 -6.62 0.65
C GLU A 536 27.99 -5.27 0.95
N VAL A 537 27.55 -5.08 2.20
CA VAL A 537 28.11 -4.07 3.14
C VAL A 537 27.65 -4.47 4.56
N SER A 538 28.37 -5.39 5.18
CA SER A 538 28.43 -5.53 6.64
C SER A 538 29.86 -5.17 7.05
N HIS A 539 30.01 -4.01 7.68
CA HIS A 539 31.15 -3.50 8.48
C HIS A 539 31.27 -1.97 8.31
N ALA A 540 30.40 -1.20 8.98
CA ALA A 540 30.61 0.26 9.11
C ALA A 540 29.85 0.92 10.29
N TRP A 541 29.71 0.27 11.44
CA TRP A 541 29.18 0.94 12.65
C TRP A 541 29.90 0.47 13.92
N SER A 542 31.12 0.97 14.16
CA SER A 542 31.89 0.70 15.39
C SER A 542 32.84 1.86 15.79
N TRP A 543 32.36 3.11 15.80
CA TRP A 543 33.20 4.25 16.23
C TRP A 543 32.44 5.41 16.89
N TYR A 544 31.38 5.12 17.65
CA TYR A 544 30.68 6.16 18.43
C TYR A 544 30.59 5.81 19.91
N GLN A 545 31.76 5.73 20.56
CA GLN A 545 31.91 5.96 21.99
C GLN A 545 33.16 6.82 22.25
N ASN A 546 32.97 7.78 23.16
CA ASN A 546 33.93 8.68 23.81
C ASN A 546 34.32 10.00 23.11
N GLY A 547 34.34 11.05 23.95
CA GLY A 547 35.17 12.25 23.73
C GLY A 547 34.44 13.57 23.91
N GLU A 548 34.48 14.09 25.13
CA GLU A 548 34.14 15.48 25.46
C GLU A 548 34.96 16.47 24.63
N SER A 549 34.39 17.00 23.55
CA SER A 549 34.77 18.26 22.90
C SER A 549 33.66 18.85 22.01
N ARG A 550 32.45 18.27 22.05
CA ARG A 550 31.36 18.59 21.12
C ARG A 550 30.42 19.72 21.58
N ARG A 551 30.45 20.13 22.86
CA ARG A 551 29.46 21.10 23.39
C ARG A 551 29.68 22.54 22.91
N MET A 552 30.91 22.98 22.63
CA MET A 552 31.15 24.34 22.10
C MET A 552 30.89 24.47 20.59
N ALA A 553 31.25 23.46 19.78
CA ALA A 553 31.04 23.50 18.34
C ALA A 553 29.56 23.37 17.94
N ILE A 554 28.78 22.56 18.68
CA ILE A 554 27.34 22.40 18.43
C ILE A 554 26.57 23.69 18.76
N THR A 555 26.96 24.39 19.83
CA THR A 555 26.32 25.66 20.21
C THR A 555 26.62 26.77 19.19
N PHE A 556 27.84 26.81 18.65
CA PHE A 556 28.22 27.76 17.59
C PHE A 556 27.55 27.44 16.25
N PHE A 557 27.40 26.15 15.92
CA PHE A 557 26.71 25.69 14.71
C PHE A 557 25.22 26.03 14.74
N PHE A 558 24.54 25.85 15.87
CA PHE A 558 23.12 26.22 15.99
C PHE A 558 22.90 27.74 15.99
N PHE A 559 23.84 28.55 16.52
CA PHE A 559 23.76 30.01 16.47
C PHE A 559 24.00 30.56 15.05
N LEU A 560 24.97 29.98 14.30
CA LEU A 560 25.19 30.34 12.90
C LEU A 560 24.01 29.90 12.01
N LEU A 561 23.46 28.71 12.27
CA LEU A 561 22.29 28.17 11.57
C LEU A 561 21.03 29.00 11.84
N SER A 562 20.80 29.46 13.08
CA SER A 562 19.66 30.33 13.40
C SER A 562 19.79 31.71 12.75
N THR A 563 21.02 32.25 12.65
CA THR A 563 21.27 33.55 12.01
C THR A 563 21.11 33.46 10.48
N ILE A 564 21.54 32.36 9.87
CA ILE A 564 21.33 32.08 8.44
C ILE A 564 19.85 31.84 8.14
N ILE A 565 19.13 31.09 8.98
CA ILE A 565 17.68 30.88 8.86
C ILE A 565 16.93 32.21 9.00
N PHE A 566 17.33 33.10 9.91
CA PHE A 566 16.71 34.42 10.07
C PHE A 566 16.96 35.35 8.87
N ILE A 567 18.15 35.32 8.27
CA ILE A 567 18.47 36.07 7.04
C ILE A 567 17.74 35.49 5.82
N LEU A 568 17.62 34.16 5.73
CA LEU A 568 16.86 33.47 4.68
C LEU A 568 15.36 33.71 4.82
N TYR A 569 14.83 33.76 6.04
CA TYR A 569 13.44 34.10 6.35
C TYR A 569 13.12 35.54 5.94
N ARG A 570 14.01 36.51 6.25
CA ARG A 570 13.85 37.91 5.80
C ARG A 570 14.03 38.12 4.29
N LYS A 571 14.84 37.29 3.61
CA LYS A 571 14.92 37.30 2.15
C LYS A 571 13.72 36.62 1.48
N ALA A 572 13.16 35.58 2.09
CA ALA A 572 11.96 34.90 1.60
C ALA A 572 10.70 35.78 1.72
N GLU A 573 10.63 36.65 2.72
CA GLU A 573 9.54 37.65 2.85
C GLU A 573 9.57 38.73 1.76
N LYS A 574 10.71 38.93 1.08
CA LYS A 574 10.88 39.90 -0.02
C LYS A 574 10.61 39.35 -1.43
N ILE A 575 10.33 38.07 -1.58
CA ILE A 575 9.86 37.49 -2.86
C ILE A 575 8.34 37.27 -2.77
N LYS A 576 7.62 38.37 -2.58
CA LYS A 576 6.22 38.48 -3.01
C LYS A 576 6.24 39.17 -4.37
N GLY A 577 5.92 38.42 -5.43
CA GLY A 577 5.68 38.98 -6.75
C GLY A 577 6.30 38.21 -7.91
N MET A 578 5.86 36.98 -8.14
CA MET A 578 5.75 36.44 -9.51
C MET A 578 4.37 35.80 -9.63
N PRO A 579 3.49 36.30 -10.50
CA PRO A 579 2.22 35.64 -10.78
C PRO A 579 2.45 34.37 -11.59
N GLY A 580 1.73 33.29 -11.27
CA GLY A 580 1.44 32.19 -12.20
C GLY A 580 2.44 31.03 -12.31
N LEU A 581 3.27 30.74 -11.31
CA LEU A 581 4.02 29.46 -11.32
C LEU A 581 3.10 28.27 -10.99
N PRO A 582 3.27 27.11 -11.65
CA PRO A 582 2.51 25.91 -11.31
C PRO A 582 2.70 25.51 -9.84
N PRO A 583 1.72 24.83 -9.22
CA PRO A 583 1.82 24.41 -7.83
C PRO A 583 2.97 23.42 -7.64
N GLY A 584 3.49 23.27 -6.43
CA GLY A 584 4.47 22.22 -6.16
C GLY A 584 5.01 22.23 -4.73
N PRO A 585 5.66 21.14 -4.32
CA PRO A 585 6.13 20.97 -2.96
C PRO A 585 7.23 21.98 -2.63
N ARG A 586 7.14 22.57 -1.43
CA ARG A 586 8.19 23.44 -0.91
C ARG A 586 9.35 22.59 -0.39
N GLY A 587 10.52 22.78 -0.98
CA GLY A 587 11.76 22.14 -0.55
C GLY A 587 12.51 22.93 0.51
N LEU A 588 13.59 22.34 1.05
CA LEU A 588 14.50 23.02 1.97
C LEU A 588 15.30 24.13 1.23
N PRO A 589 15.80 25.15 1.95
CA PRO A 589 16.73 26.12 1.37
C PRO A 589 17.95 25.43 0.76
N LEU A 590 18.41 25.94 -0.40
CA LEU A 590 19.55 25.44 -1.19
C LEU A 590 19.35 24.08 -1.88
N VAL A 591 18.90 23.05 -1.17
CA VAL A 591 18.78 21.68 -1.74
C VAL A 591 17.42 21.34 -2.34
N GLY A 592 16.41 22.19 -2.12
CA GLY A 592 15.07 21.97 -2.66
C GLY A 592 14.43 20.70 -2.09
N TYR A 593 13.72 19.95 -2.92
CA TYR A 593 12.98 18.76 -2.52
C TYR A 593 13.82 17.46 -2.54
N LEU A 594 15.09 17.53 -2.95
CA LEU A 594 15.98 16.35 -3.06
C LEU A 594 15.99 15.44 -1.83
N PRO A 595 16.10 15.96 -0.58
CA PRO A 595 16.21 15.08 0.60
C PRO A 595 14.94 14.27 0.89
N PHE A 596 13.83 14.62 0.22
CA PHE A 596 12.53 13.97 0.38
C PHE A 596 12.21 13.02 -0.78
N LEU A 597 13.09 12.92 -1.80
CA LEU A 597 12.88 12.00 -2.92
C LEU A 597 13.33 10.57 -2.56
N PRO A 598 12.46 9.57 -2.68
CA PRO A 598 12.84 8.16 -2.55
C PRO A 598 13.56 7.68 -3.83
N PRO A 599 14.22 6.50 -3.79
CA PRO A 599 14.93 5.93 -4.96
C PRO A 599 14.05 5.77 -6.22
N ASN A 600 12.76 5.47 -6.07
CA ASN A 600 11.79 5.38 -7.17
C ASN A 600 11.17 6.75 -7.47
N ILE A 601 11.99 7.66 -8.02
CA ILE A 601 11.60 9.06 -8.25
C ILE A 601 10.37 9.23 -9.14
N HIS A 602 10.15 8.33 -10.10
CA HIS A 602 9.01 8.39 -11.01
C HIS A 602 7.71 8.05 -10.29
N SER A 603 7.72 7.09 -9.36
CA SER A 603 6.58 6.81 -8.47
C SER A 603 6.31 7.99 -7.55
N CYS A 604 7.35 8.58 -6.95
CA CYS A 604 7.21 9.76 -6.11
C CYS A 604 6.68 10.98 -6.88
N PHE A 605 7.11 11.21 -8.12
CA PHE A 605 6.55 12.25 -8.97
C PHE A 605 5.09 11.95 -9.33
N ALA A 606 4.75 10.69 -9.58
CA ALA A 606 3.37 10.26 -9.80
C ALA A 606 2.52 10.36 -8.52
N ASP A 607 3.10 10.29 -7.31
CA ASP A 607 2.43 10.59 -6.04
C ASP A 607 2.24 12.11 -5.87
N LEU A 608 3.31 12.89 -6.10
CA LEU A 608 3.31 14.35 -5.94
C LEU A 608 2.41 15.06 -6.96
N ALA A 609 2.29 14.53 -8.18
CA ALA A 609 1.37 15.06 -9.19
C ALA A 609 -0.10 14.95 -8.78
N GLN A 610 -0.46 14.00 -7.92
CA GLN A 610 -1.83 13.91 -7.36
C GLN A 610 -2.11 15.02 -6.35
N ILE A 611 -1.05 15.50 -5.70
CA ILE A 611 -1.13 16.49 -4.64
C ILE A 611 -1.08 17.90 -5.22
N PHE A 612 -0.20 18.14 -6.19
CA PHE A 612 0.08 19.46 -6.76
C PHE A 612 -0.53 19.66 -8.15
N GLY A 613 -1.21 18.65 -8.69
CA GLY A 613 -1.81 18.66 -10.01
C GLY A 613 -0.86 18.17 -11.11
N PRO A 614 -1.40 17.99 -12.33
CA PRO A 614 -0.72 17.31 -13.44
C PRO A 614 0.46 18.10 -14.03
N VAL A 615 0.55 19.39 -13.72
CA VAL A 615 1.66 20.28 -14.06
C VAL A 615 2.14 20.88 -12.76
N MET A 616 3.29 20.43 -12.28
CA MET A 616 3.82 20.88 -11.00
C MET A 616 5.26 21.36 -11.11
N MET A 617 5.61 22.34 -10.28
CA MET A 617 6.91 22.97 -10.27
C MET A 617 7.62 22.72 -8.95
N MET A 618 8.79 22.08 -8.96
CA MET A 618 9.59 21.90 -7.74
C MET A 618 11.06 22.20 -7.98
N LYS A 619 11.75 22.55 -6.90
CA LYS A 619 13.19 22.81 -6.94
C LYS A 619 13.95 21.56 -6.57
N LEU A 620 14.88 21.10 -7.41
CA LEU A 620 15.81 20.01 -7.12
C LEU A 620 17.23 20.61 -7.11
N GLY A 621 17.76 20.89 -5.91
CA GLY A 621 19.03 21.59 -5.75
C GLY A 621 18.95 23.03 -6.24
N SER A 622 19.81 23.41 -7.19
CA SER A 622 19.71 24.73 -7.85
C SER A 622 18.77 24.77 -9.05
N LYS A 623 18.27 23.62 -9.53
CA LYS A 623 17.43 23.53 -10.73
C LYS A 623 15.94 23.63 -10.39
N GLN A 624 15.20 24.29 -11.28
CA GLN A 624 13.76 24.38 -11.22
C GLN A 624 13.19 23.39 -12.23
N CYS A 625 12.44 22.41 -11.73
CA CYS A 625 11.96 21.27 -12.51
C CYS A 625 10.44 21.39 -12.66
N LEU A 626 9.98 21.40 -13.91
CA LEU A 626 8.58 21.24 -14.28
C LEU A 626 8.31 19.76 -14.49
N ILE A 627 7.38 19.18 -13.73
CA ILE A 627 6.96 17.80 -13.86
C ILE A 627 5.56 17.78 -14.49
N LEU A 628 5.44 16.98 -15.55
CA LEU A 628 4.20 16.75 -16.28
C LEU A 628 3.76 15.31 -16.01
N SER A 629 2.51 15.12 -15.60
CA SER A 629 1.99 13.81 -15.19
C SER A 629 0.57 13.54 -15.70
N SER A 630 0.15 14.25 -16.75
CA SER A 630 -1.07 13.93 -17.52
C SER A 630 -0.79 13.90 -19.02
N PRO A 631 -1.59 13.16 -19.80
CA PRO A 631 -1.45 13.12 -21.26
C PRO A 631 -1.75 14.47 -21.92
N GLU A 632 -2.65 15.29 -21.36
CA GLU A 632 -2.98 16.62 -21.88
C GLU A 632 -1.79 17.56 -21.74
N ALA A 633 -1.17 17.62 -20.56
CA ALA A 633 0.01 18.44 -20.30
C ALA A 633 1.22 17.97 -21.12
N ALA A 634 1.39 16.64 -21.25
CA ALA A 634 2.42 16.07 -22.10
C ALA A 634 2.19 16.40 -23.58
N LYS A 635 0.95 16.36 -24.07
CA LYS A 635 0.61 16.77 -25.43
C LYS A 635 0.89 18.26 -25.64
N GLU A 636 0.50 19.10 -24.71
CA GLU A 636 0.71 20.55 -24.81
C GLU A 636 2.21 20.87 -24.95
N VAL A 637 3.05 20.24 -24.14
CA VAL A 637 4.51 20.46 -24.17
C VAL A 637 5.20 19.76 -25.35
N LEU A 638 4.86 18.51 -25.64
CA LEU A 638 5.58 17.68 -26.63
C LEU A 638 5.01 17.79 -28.05
N LYS A 639 3.83 18.40 -28.24
CA LYS A 639 3.18 18.55 -29.55
C LYS A 639 2.81 20.01 -29.82
N ASP A 640 2.06 20.65 -28.94
CA ASP A 640 1.51 21.99 -29.22
C ASP A 640 2.59 23.08 -29.05
N HIS A 641 3.58 22.84 -28.19
CA HIS A 641 4.75 23.69 -27.95
C HIS A 641 6.10 22.99 -28.18
N ASP A 642 6.11 21.97 -29.04
CA ASP A 642 7.27 21.10 -29.28
C ASP A 642 8.57 21.87 -29.57
N ALA A 643 8.52 22.89 -30.42
CA ALA A 643 9.68 23.71 -30.79
C ALA A 643 10.30 24.47 -29.60
N THR A 644 9.50 24.81 -28.57
CA THR A 644 9.97 25.52 -27.37
C THR A 644 10.64 24.56 -26.38
N PHE A 645 10.14 23.32 -26.29
CA PHE A 645 10.60 22.32 -25.32
C PHE A 645 11.49 21.22 -25.93
N ALA A 646 11.92 21.38 -27.19
CA ALA A 646 12.72 20.39 -27.91
C ALA A 646 14.15 20.18 -27.37
N ASN A 647 14.66 21.11 -26.53
CA ASN A 647 16.03 21.06 -26.03
C ASN A 647 16.12 20.30 -24.70
N HIS A 648 17.17 19.49 -24.55
CA HIS A 648 17.44 18.73 -23.33
C HIS A 648 18.47 19.43 -22.42
N ASP A 649 18.26 19.37 -21.11
CA ASP A 649 19.27 19.78 -20.14
C ASP A 649 20.43 18.76 -20.13
N MET A 650 21.65 19.24 -20.34
CA MET A 650 22.81 18.40 -20.61
C MET A 650 23.65 18.22 -19.34
N THR A 651 23.68 16.98 -18.83
CA THR A 651 24.54 16.62 -17.69
C THR A 651 26.01 16.72 -18.06
N VAL A 652 26.89 16.83 -17.05
CA VAL A 652 28.36 16.80 -17.22
C VAL A 652 28.78 15.55 -17.98
N ALA A 653 28.20 14.40 -17.62
CA ALA A 653 28.45 13.11 -18.26
C ALA A 653 28.02 13.13 -19.74
N ALA A 654 26.81 13.60 -20.04
CA ALA A 654 26.29 13.72 -21.41
C ALA A 654 27.16 14.66 -22.25
N ARG A 655 27.49 15.85 -21.73
CA ARG A 655 28.33 16.84 -22.41
C ARG A 655 29.68 16.29 -22.83
N ILE A 656 30.29 15.46 -22.00
CA ILE A 656 31.58 14.83 -22.33
C ILE A 656 31.39 13.79 -23.43
N ILE A 657 30.48 12.84 -23.23
CA ILE A 657 30.40 11.69 -24.13
C ILE A 657 29.86 12.06 -25.52
N THR A 658 28.95 13.03 -25.62
CA THR A 658 28.36 13.46 -26.88
C THR A 658 29.07 14.64 -27.54
N PHE A 659 30.35 14.85 -27.21
CA PHE A 659 31.20 15.88 -27.85
C PHE A 659 30.62 17.29 -27.72
N GLY A 660 30.12 17.63 -26.53
CA GLY A 660 29.49 18.93 -26.28
C GLY A 660 28.01 19.00 -26.66
N GLY A 661 27.35 17.86 -26.90
CA GLY A 661 25.95 17.81 -27.30
C GLY A 661 25.73 17.72 -28.80
N GLN A 662 26.73 17.28 -29.58
CA GLN A 662 26.68 17.22 -31.04
C GLN A 662 25.96 15.97 -31.60
N ASP A 663 25.22 15.26 -30.77
CA ASP A 663 24.43 14.08 -31.12
C ASP A 663 22.95 14.40 -31.32
N MET A 664 22.16 13.44 -31.82
CA MET A 664 20.73 13.66 -32.09
C MET A 664 19.87 13.88 -30.82
N VAL A 665 20.32 13.47 -29.64
CA VAL A 665 19.55 13.58 -28.38
C VAL A 665 19.80 14.91 -27.67
N PHE A 666 21.04 15.38 -27.57
CA PHE A 666 21.35 16.61 -26.83
C PHE A 666 21.57 17.84 -27.72
N GLN A 667 21.69 17.69 -29.05
CA GLN A 667 21.83 18.83 -29.96
C GLN A 667 20.57 19.70 -29.92
N PRO A 668 20.70 21.02 -29.65
CA PRO A 668 19.56 21.92 -29.67
C PRO A 668 18.84 21.91 -31.01
N TYR A 669 17.51 22.04 -30.98
CA TYR A 669 16.68 22.08 -32.17
C TYR A 669 17.14 23.20 -33.11
N GLY A 670 17.50 22.83 -34.33
CA GLY A 670 18.10 23.73 -35.32
C GLY A 670 18.46 23.00 -36.61
N PRO A 671 19.13 23.67 -37.56
CA PRO A 671 19.47 23.08 -38.84
C PRO A 671 20.32 21.81 -38.70
N LEU A 672 21.35 21.81 -37.85
CA LEU A 672 22.18 20.64 -37.58
C LEU A 672 21.38 19.45 -37.01
N TRP A 673 20.48 19.66 -36.05
CA TRP A 673 19.63 18.59 -35.52
C TRP A 673 18.71 18.01 -36.61
N ARG A 674 18.14 18.86 -37.47
CA ARG A 674 17.30 18.43 -38.59
C ARG A 674 18.10 17.62 -39.61
N ALA A 675 19.35 18.01 -39.88
CA ALA A 675 20.26 17.25 -40.73
C ALA A 675 20.55 15.86 -40.13
N LEU A 676 20.95 15.79 -38.85
CA LEU A 676 21.20 14.52 -38.14
C LEU A 676 19.97 13.61 -38.12
N ARG A 677 18.78 14.17 -37.88
CA ARG A 677 17.51 13.41 -37.91
C ARG A 677 17.17 12.96 -39.33
N LYS A 678 17.39 13.79 -40.35
CA LYS A 678 17.15 13.44 -41.76
C LYS A 678 18.05 12.27 -42.16
N VAL A 679 19.35 12.35 -41.87
CA VAL A 679 20.31 11.25 -42.12
C VAL A 679 19.88 9.98 -41.39
N SER A 680 19.59 10.08 -40.08
CA SER A 680 19.22 8.93 -39.27
C SER A 680 17.94 8.24 -39.76
N VAL A 681 16.89 8.99 -40.11
CA VAL A 681 15.59 8.42 -40.50
C VAL A 681 15.55 8.03 -41.98
N ARG A 682 16.08 8.88 -42.87
CA ARG A 682 15.96 8.66 -44.32
C ARG A 682 17.05 7.76 -44.88
N GLU A 683 18.26 7.82 -44.33
CA GLU A 683 19.40 7.09 -44.90
C GLU A 683 19.70 5.81 -44.11
N LEU A 684 19.68 5.88 -42.77
CA LEU A 684 20.01 4.73 -41.92
C LEU A 684 18.78 3.85 -41.60
N LEU A 685 17.74 4.39 -40.98
CA LEU A 685 16.62 3.60 -40.43
C LEU A 685 15.47 3.37 -41.42
N ASN A 686 15.68 3.58 -42.72
CA ASN A 686 14.66 3.30 -43.74
C ASN A 686 14.53 1.79 -44.01
N ALA A 687 13.37 1.37 -44.51
CA ALA A 687 13.07 -0.04 -44.74
C ALA A 687 14.04 -0.72 -45.74
N GLN A 688 14.54 0.00 -46.74
CA GLN A 688 15.46 -0.54 -47.75
C GLN A 688 16.85 -0.81 -47.14
N THR A 689 17.42 0.15 -46.41
CA THR A 689 18.71 0.00 -45.70
C THR A 689 18.62 -1.04 -44.59
N LEU A 690 17.52 -1.09 -43.84
CA LEU A 690 17.31 -2.16 -42.86
C LEU A 690 17.20 -3.53 -43.55
N ASN A 691 16.56 -3.63 -44.71
CA ASN A 691 16.46 -4.90 -45.44
C ASN A 691 17.80 -5.34 -46.05
N SER A 692 18.68 -4.42 -46.46
CA SER A 692 20.02 -4.79 -46.94
C SER A 692 20.87 -5.45 -45.85
N PHE A 693 20.66 -5.11 -44.58
CA PHE A 693 21.35 -5.73 -43.44
C PHE A 693 20.64 -6.97 -42.86
N ARG A 694 19.67 -7.53 -43.58
CA ARG A 694 18.95 -8.73 -43.14
C ARG A 694 19.89 -9.91 -42.83
N THR A 695 20.93 -10.09 -43.64
CA THR A 695 21.90 -11.18 -43.50
C THR A 695 22.67 -11.08 -42.17
N LEU A 696 23.16 -9.88 -41.83
CA LEU A 696 23.86 -9.61 -40.56
C LEU A 696 22.96 -9.91 -39.35
N ARG A 697 21.69 -9.47 -39.40
CA ARG A 697 20.73 -9.79 -38.33
C ARG A 697 20.45 -11.28 -38.22
N GLN A 698 20.27 -11.96 -39.36
CA GLN A 698 19.99 -13.39 -39.39
C GLN A 698 21.17 -14.21 -38.88
N GLN A 699 22.41 -13.82 -39.21
CA GLN A 699 23.63 -14.48 -38.74
C GLN A 699 23.72 -14.43 -37.21
N GLU A 700 23.60 -13.25 -36.60
CA GLU A 700 23.71 -13.10 -35.14
C GLU A 700 22.59 -13.83 -34.38
N VAL A 701 21.36 -13.81 -34.90
CA VAL A 701 20.25 -14.61 -34.34
C VAL A 701 20.50 -16.11 -34.50
N THR A 702 21.10 -16.54 -35.61
CA THR A 702 21.46 -17.94 -35.83
C THR A 702 22.56 -18.41 -34.88
N LEU A 703 23.55 -17.56 -34.59
CA LEU A 703 24.59 -17.84 -33.60
C LEU A 703 24.01 -17.99 -32.19
N MET A 704 23.09 -17.11 -31.80
CA MET A 704 22.36 -17.25 -30.54
C MET A 704 21.56 -18.56 -30.49
N ALA A 705 20.85 -18.92 -31.56
CA ALA A 705 20.11 -20.18 -31.63
C ALA A 705 21.04 -21.41 -31.53
N LYS A 706 22.21 -21.37 -32.16
CA LYS A 706 23.24 -22.42 -32.06
C LYS A 706 23.79 -22.53 -30.65
N GLU A 707 24.08 -21.43 -29.97
CA GLU A 707 24.55 -21.43 -28.59
C GLU A 707 23.48 -21.95 -27.62
N LEU A 708 22.21 -21.58 -27.82
CA LEU A 708 21.09 -22.16 -27.07
C LEU A 708 20.96 -23.67 -27.30
N HIS A 709 21.15 -24.12 -28.53
CA HIS A 709 21.16 -25.55 -28.85
C HIS A 709 22.33 -26.28 -28.17
N ARG A 710 23.52 -25.67 -28.14
CA ARG A 710 24.70 -26.23 -27.47
C ARG A 710 24.51 -26.32 -25.95
N ARG A 711 23.76 -25.39 -25.35
CA ARG A 711 23.41 -25.38 -23.92
C ARG A 711 22.14 -26.16 -23.57
N LYS A 712 21.69 -27.08 -24.44
CA LYS A 712 20.50 -27.91 -24.18
C LYS A 712 20.59 -28.59 -22.80
N GLY A 713 19.58 -28.36 -21.96
CA GLY A 713 19.50 -28.92 -20.61
C GLY A 713 20.24 -28.11 -19.53
N VAL A 714 20.90 -27.00 -19.88
CA VAL A 714 21.55 -26.08 -18.93
C VAL A 714 20.71 -24.79 -18.81
N PRO A 715 20.48 -24.25 -17.61
CA PRO A 715 19.82 -22.95 -17.43
C PRO A 715 20.55 -21.82 -18.17
N VAL A 716 19.79 -20.95 -18.84
CA VAL A 716 20.33 -19.80 -19.60
C VAL A 716 19.62 -18.52 -19.20
N ALA A 717 20.38 -17.47 -18.87
CA ALA A 717 19.85 -16.13 -18.60
C ALA A 717 19.37 -15.46 -19.90
N VAL A 718 18.07 -15.57 -20.20
CA VAL A 718 17.46 -15.09 -21.46
C VAL A 718 17.66 -13.59 -21.66
N GLY A 719 17.58 -12.78 -20.58
CA GLY A 719 17.85 -11.35 -20.66
C GLY A 719 19.29 -11.03 -21.07
N GLN A 720 20.27 -11.79 -20.58
CA GLN A 720 21.68 -11.63 -20.95
C GLN A 720 21.97 -12.12 -22.37
N MET A 721 21.36 -13.22 -22.79
CA MET A 721 21.47 -13.71 -24.17
C MET A 721 20.82 -12.73 -25.16
N GLY A 722 19.60 -12.26 -24.87
CA GLY A 722 18.92 -11.26 -25.66
C GLY A 722 19.71 -9.96 -25.75
N PHE A 723 20.31 -9.53 -24.63
CA PHE A 723 21.24 -8.39 -24.61
C PHE A 723 22.43 -8.59 -25.53
N LEU A 724 23.12 -9.72 -25.40
CA LEU A 724 24.30 -10.00 -26.20
C LEU A 724 23.97 -10.08 -27.69
N THR A 725 22.88 -10.76 -28.04
CA THR A 725 22.43 -10.87 -29.43
C THR A 725 22.03 -9.51 -30.01
N LEU A 726 21.29 -8.70 -29.26
CA LEU A 726 20.88 -7.37 -29.72
C LEU A 726 22.10 -6.46 -29.90
N PHE A 727 23.03 -6.47 -28.96
CA PHE A 727 24.29 -5.74 -29.04
C PHE A 727 25.11 -6.17 -30.26
N ASN A 728 25.24 -7.48 -30.50
CA ASN A 728 25.96 -8.00 -31.66
C ASN A 728 25.26 -7.66 -32.98
N VAL A 729 23.93 -7.73 -33.03
CA VAL A 729 23.14 -7.32 -34.19
C VAL A 729 23.40 -5.85 -34.54
N ILE A 730 23.38 -4.96 -33.55
CA ILE A 730 23.58 -3.52 -33.77
C ILE A 730 25.00 -3.23 -34.20
N THR A 731 26.00 -3.73 -33.47
CA THR A 731 27.41 -3.53 -33.84
C THR A 731 27.73 -4.12 -35.21
N SER A 732 27.11 -5.25 -35.57
CA SER A 732 27.23 -5.81 -36.93
C SER A 732 26.61 -4.91 -37.99
N MET A 733 25.44 -4.31 -37.74
CA MET A 733 24.86 -3.34 -38.67
C MET A 733 25.64 -2.02 -38.72
N LEU A 734 26.35 -1.65 -37.65
CA LEU A 734 27.15 -0.43 -37.60
C LEU A 734 28.48 -0.57 -38.35
N TRP A 735 29.21 -1.68 -38.15
CA TRP A 735 30.56 -1.90 -38.71
C TRP A 735 30.93 -3.38 -38.90
N GLY A 736 29.95 -4.29 -38.98
CA GLY A 736 30.18 -5.74 -39.00
C GLY A 736 31.01 -6.23 -40.19
N ASN A 737 31.07 -5.46 -41.28
CA ASN A 737 31.86 -5.76 -42.46
C ASN A 737 33.18 -4.97 -42.53
N SER A 738 33.42 -4.04 -41.60
CA SER A 738 34.62 -3.18 -41.57
C SER A 738 35.85 -3.85 -40.92
N LEU A 739 35.69 -5.00 -40.26
CA LEU A 739 36.72 -5.68 -39.45
C LEU A 739 36.84 -7.17 -39.78
N VAL A 740 38.04 -7.74 -39.63
CA VAL A 740 38.28 -9.19 -39.76
C VAL A 740 37.74 -9.90 -38.51
N ALA A 741 37.25 -11.14 -38.63
CA ALA A 741 36.53 -11.85 -37.56
C ALA A 741 37.24 -11.91 -36.18
N GLU A 742 38.57 -12.03 -36.15
CA GLU A 742 39.36 -12.09 -34.91
C GLU A 742 39.51 -10.71 -34.24
N GLU A 743 39.68 -9.65 -35.04
CA GLU A 743 39.69 -8.25 -34.59
C GLU A 743 38.29 -7.81 -34.16
N LEU A 744 37.24 -8.28 -34.84
CA LEU A 744 35.85 -7.94 -34.60
C LEU A 744 35.41 -8.32 -33.18
N GLU A 745 35.74 -9.52 -32.70
CA GLU A 745 35.36 -9.96 -31.35
C GLU A 745 36.11 -9.19 -30.25
N THR A 746 37.39 -8.88 -30.47
CA THR A 746 38.20 -8.09 -29.54
C THR A 746 37.66 -6.66 -29.43
N ILE A 747 37.46 -5.99 -30.56
CA ILE A 747 36.93 -4.63 -30.64
C ILE A 747 35.50 -4.56 -30.09
N ARG A 748 34.66 -5.56 -30.40
CA ARG A 748 33.29 -5.67 -29.86
C ARG A 748 33.29 -5.83 -28.34
N GLY A 749 34.23 -6.59 -27.79
CA GLY A 749 34.43 -6.76 -26.35
C GLY A 749 34.81 -5.46 -25.65
N GLU A 750 35.85 -4.77 -26.14
CA GLU A 750 36.31 -3.48 -25.61
C GLU A 750 35.21 -2.41 -25.72
N PHE A 751 34.55 -2.33 -26.87
CA PHE A 751 33.44 -1.42 -27.09
C PHE A 751 32.29 -1.67 -26.11
N ARG A 752 31.91 -2.95 -25.89
CA ARG A 752 30.85 -3.33 -24.95
C ARG A 752 31.18 -2.90 -23.52
N GLU A 753 32.41 -3.13 -23.08
CA GLU A 753 32.86 -2.76 -21.74
C GLU A 753 32.76 -1.24 -21.53
N GLN A 754 33.24 -0.45 -22.50
CA GLN A 754 33.15 1.01 -22.40
C GLN A 754 31.70 1.49 -22.42
N VAL A 755 30.85 0.95 -23.30
CA VAL A 755 29.45 1.40 -23.40
C VAL A 755 28.65 1.06 -22.13
N VAL A 756 28.88 -0.10 -21.49
CA VAL A 756 28.24 -0.43 -20.20
C VAL A 756 28.67 0.57 -19.12
N ALA A 757 29.97 0.84 -18.98
CA ALA A 757 30.48 1.79 -17.99
C ALA A 757 29.98 3.22 -18.22
N ILE A 758 29.87 3.65 -19.48
CA ILE A 758 29.32 4.96 -19.87
C ILE A 758 27.84 5.05 -19.51
N VAL A 759 27.04 4.00 -19.79
CA VAL A 759 25.61 3.99 -19.47
C VAL A 759 25.39 4.09 -17.96
N ASP A 760 26.20 3.40 -17.15
CA ASP A 760 26.13 3.50 -15.69
C ASP A 760 26.43 4.92 -15.20
N LEU A 761 27.45 5.58 -15.77
CA LEU A 761 27.80 6.96 -15.46
C LEU A 761 26.75 7.98 -15.95
N LEU A 762 26.03 7.69 -17.04
CA LEU A 762 24.94 8.56 -17.55
C LEU A 762 23.68 8.50 -16.68
N VAL A 763 23.47 7.41 -15.95
CA VAL A 763 22.29 7.21 -15.08
C VAL A 763 22.59 7.52 -13.62
N CYS A 764 23.88 7.62 -13.24
CA CYS A 764 24.26 7.95 -11.86
C CYS A 764 23.86 9.38 -11.47
N THR A 765 23.38 9.56 -10.24
CA THR A 765 23.08 10.88 -9.69
C THR A 765 24.38 11.61 -9.36
N ASN A 766 24.62 12.74 -10.02
CA ASN A 766 25.83 13.55 -9.84
C ASN A 766 25.50 14.92 -9.22
N VAL A 767 26.16 15.24 -8.10
CA VAL A 767 25.98 16.45 -7.31
C VAL A 767 26.27 17.70 -8.13
N SER A 768 27.27 17.64 -9.01
CA SER A 768 27.63 18.76 -9.89
C SER A 768 26.54 19.09 -10.92
N ASP A 769 25.73 18.10 -11.33
CA ASP A 769 24.59 18.33 -12.23
C ASP A 769 23.41 19.01 -11.51
N ILE A 770 23.39 18.94 -10.19
CA ILE A 770 22.37 19.51 -9.33
C ILE A 770 22.81 20.86 -8.73
N PHE A 771 24.12 21.07 -8.56
CA PHE A 771 24.77 22.30 -8.10
C PHE A 771 25.94 22.68 -9.01
N PRO A 772 25.70 23.44 -10.10
CA PRO A 772 26.73 23.77 -11.09
C PRO A 772 27.95 24.51 -10.53
N ILE A 773 27.80 25.24 -9.41
CA ILE A 773 28.95 25.88 -8.72
C ILE A 773 30.00 24.88 -8.24
N LEU A 774 29.61 23.62 -8.03
CA LEU A 774 30.49 22.52 -7.59
C LEU A 774 31.04 21.71 -8.78
N GLU A 775 30.75 22.08 -10.02
CA GLU A 775 31.24 21.36 -11.21
C GLU A 775 32.77 21.25 -11.22
N ARG A 776 33.47 22.35 -10.91
CA ARG A 776 34.95 22.38 -10.89
C ARG A 776 35.59 21.42 -9.88
N MET A 777 34.83 20.95 -8.89
CA MET A 777 35.35 20.08 -7.82
C MET A 777 35.27 18.60 -8.15
N ASP A 778 34.43 18.19 -9.12
CA ASP A 778 34.19 16.78 -9.51
C ASP A 778 34.07 15.83 -8.29
N LEU A 779 33.21 16.18 -7.32
CA LEU A 779 33.16 15.54 -6.00
C LEU A 779 32.95 14.01 -6.04
N GLN A 780 32.26 13.50 -7.06
CA GLN A 780 31.99 12.08 -7.25
C GLN A 780 32.89 11.42 -8.31
N GLY A 781 33.81 12.18 -8.91
CA GLY A 781 34.72 11.71 -9.95
C GLY A 781 34.04 11.36 -11.28
N VAL A 782 32.77 11.76 -11.48
CA VAL A 782 31.98 11.43 -12.68
C VAL A 782 32.60 12.07 -13.91
N GLN A 783 33.06 13.32 -13.80
CA GLN A 783 33.69 14.03 -14.91
C GLN A 783 34.98 13.34 -15.33
N ARG A 784 35.84 12.98 -14.36
CA ARG A 784 37.11 12.28 -14.61
C ARG A 784 36.89 10.89 -15.20
N LYS A 785 35.98 10.09 -14.63
CA LYS A 785 35.67 8.74 -15.12
C LYS A 785 35.08 8.78 -16.53
N MET A 786 34.16 9.71 -16.79
CA MET A 786 33.55 9.85 -18.12
C MET A 786 34.59 10.25 -19.18
N LYS A 787 35.55 11.15 -18.85
CA LYS A 787 36.66 11.47 -19.76
C LYS A 787 37.51 10.24 -20.09
N GLN A 788 37.86 9.45 -19.08
CA GLN A 788 38.63 8.21 -19.28
C GLN A 788 37.91 7.21 -20.19
N HIS A 789 36.62 6.99 -19.97
CA HIS A 789 35.83 6.09 -20.82
C HIS A 789 35.59 6.66 -22.22
N LYS A 790 35.40 7.98 -22.36
CA LYS A 790 35.32 8.66 -23.65
C LYS A 790 36.61 8.48 -24.45
N GLU A 791 37.78 8.69 -23.86
CA GLU A 791 39.08 8.53 -24.54
C GLU A 791 39.26 7.11 -25.07
N LYS A 792 38.93 6.10 -24.25
CA LYS A 792 38.96 4.69 -24.67
C LYS A 792 37.98 4.40 -25.81
N LEU A 793 36.74 4.88 -25.68
CA LEU A 793 35.71 4.70 -26.69
C LEU A 793 36.08 5.38 -28.01
N ASP A 794 36.60 6.60 -27.94
CA ASP A 794 37.02 7.38 -29.10
C ASP A 794 38.20 6.70 -29.83
N GLY A 795 39.12 6.07 -29.09
CA GLY A 795 40.17 5.22 -29.66
C GLY A 795 39.61 4.04 -30.45
N VAL A 796 38.61 3.34 -29.89
CA VAL A 796 37.92 2.24 -30.57
C VAL A 796 37.22 2.73 -31.84
N LEU A 797 36.41 3.78 -31.74
CA LEU A 797 35.67 4.32 -32.89
C LEU A 797 36.59 4.85 -33.98
N SER A 798 37.67 5.54 -33.62
CA SER A 798 38.65 6.05 -34.59
C SER A 798 39.33 4.89 -35.35
N THR A 799 39.67 3.81 -34.65
CA THR A 799 40.26 2.61 -35.27
C THR A 799 39.33 2.01 -36.34
N ILE A 800 38.03 1.95 -36.04
CA ILE A 800 37.00 1.41 -36.96
C ILE A 800 36.81 2.35 -38.15
N ILE A 801 36.72 3.66 -37.91
CA ILE A 801 36.56 4.69 -38.96
C ILE A 801 37.76 4.66 -39.92
N ASP A 802 38.99 4.71 -39.39
CA ASP A 802 40.21 4.67 -40.19
C ASP A 802 40.29 3.42 -41.07
N ARG A 803 39.81 2.27 -40.56
CA ARG A 803 39.79 1.02 -41.30
C ARG A 803 38.77 1.06 -42.45
N GLN A 804 37.59 1.60 -42.20
CA GLN A 804 36.55 1.72 -43.22
C GLN A 804 36.97 2.70 -44.31
N GLU A 805 37.58 3.83 -43.95
CA GLU A 805 38.09 4.80 -44.93
C GLU A 805 39.17 4.21 -45.84
N ARG A 806 40.10 3.41 -45.29
CA ARG A 806 41.10 2.69 -46.09
C ARG A 806 40.44 1.73 -47.07
N THR A 807 39.42 1.00 -46.63
CA THR A 807 38.69 0.02 -47.45
C THR A 807 37.96 0.70 -48.59
N MET A 808 37.26 1.81 -48.32
CA MET A 808 36.58 2.63 -49.34
C MET A 808 37.56 3.19 -50.38
N ASN A 809 38.73 3.68 -49.94
CA ASN A 809 39.75 4.22 -50.85
C ASN A 809 40.38 3.14 -51.75
N THR A 810 40.35 1.87 -51.36
CA THR A 810 40.87 0.75 -52.15
C THR A 810 39.88 0.10 -53.11
N HIS A 811 38.55 0.26 -52.93
CA HIS A 811 37.54 -0.52 -53.68
C HIS A 811 36.59 0.30 -54.58
N GLY A 812 36.63 1.65 -54.55
CA GLY A 812 35.87 2.51 -55.47
C GLY A 812 34.34 2.51 -55.24
N ASP A 813 33.68 3.63 -55.58
CA ASP A 813 32.27 3.98 -55.27
C ASP A 813 31.17 3.07 -55.88
N GLN A 814 31.50 1.87 -56.37
CA GLN A 814 30.54 1.01 -57.10
C GLN A 814 29.88 -0.11 -56.28
N GLU A 815 30.27 -0.34 -55.02
CA GLU A 815 29.62 -1.34 -54.17
C GLU A 815 28.50 -0.77 -53.29
N LYS A 816 27.38 -1.51 -53.19
CA LYS A 816 26.28 -1.20 -52.25
C LYS A 816 26.84 -1.14 -50.82
N ALA A 817 26.49 -0.09 -50.10
CA ALA A 817 26.92 0.11 -48.71
C ALA A 817 26.65 -1.13 -47.84
N GLN A 818 27.71 -1.64 -47.22
CA GLN A 818 27.69 -2.94 -46.53
C GLN A 818 27.35 -2.81 -45.03
N ASP A 819 27.45 -1.61 -44.45
CA ASP A 819 27.08 -1.28 -43.07
C ASP A 819 26.73 0.22 -42.93
N PHE A 820 26.24 0.63 -41.75
CA PHE A 820 25.87 2.04 -41.49
C PHE A 820 27.07 2.99 -41.51
N LEU A 821 28.26 2.55 -41.10
CA LEU A 821 29.45 3.38 -41.09
C LEU A 821 29.81 3.84 -42.50
N GLN A 822 29.77 2.93 -43.48
CA GLN A 822 29.99 3.27 -44.89
C GLN A 822 28.98 4.32 -45.38
N VAL A 823 27.69 4.13 -45.07
CA VAL A 823 26.63 5.07 -45.49
C VAL A 823 26.90 6.48 -44.97
N MET A 824 27.28 6.65 -43.70
CA MET A 824 27.54 8.01 -43.17
C MET A 824 28.84 8.61 -43.67
N LEU A 825 29.90 7.82 -43.86
CA LEU A 825 31.15 8.32 -44.44
C LEU A 825 30.94 8.81 -45.88
N GLU A 826 30.11 8.13 -46.67
CA GLU A 826 29.70 8.62 -48.00
C GLU A 826 28.89 9.91 -47.93
N LEU A 827 27.99 10.04 -46.95
CA LEU A 827 27.18 11.25 -46.77
C LEU A 827 28.05 12.45 -46.35
N VAL A 828 29.03 12.25 -45.46
CA VAL A 828 30.02 13.28 -45.10
C VAL A 828 30.84 13.72 -46.32
N LYS A 829 31.12 12.80 -47.26
CA LYS A 829 31.84 13.12 -48.51
C LYS A 829 30.97 13.79 -49.60
N LYS A 830 29.63 13.67 -49.54
CA LYS A 830 28.68 14.10 -50.59
C LYS A 830 28.05 15.50 -50.38
N GLU A 831 28.13 16.11 -49.20
CA GLU A 831 27.45 17.40 -48.91
C GLU A 831 28.20 18.65 -49.43
N ASP A 832 27.44 19.57 -50.04
CA ASP A 832 27.87 20.84 -50.68
C ASP A 832 28.39 21.86 -49.62
N PRO A 833 29.45 22.67 -49.87
CA PRO A 833 30.10 23.55 -48.88
C PRO A 833 29.25 24.67 -48.27
N HIS A 834 27.97 24.79 -48.65
CA HIS A 834 27.04 25.82 -48.18
C HIS A 834 25.98 25.33 -47.19
N ASP A 835 25.87 24.01 -46.93
CA ASP A 835 25.06 23.46 -45.84
C ASP A 835 25.93 23.14 -44.61
N GLN A 836 25.37 23.23 -43.39
CA GLN A 836 26.11 22.93 -42.15
C GLN A 836 26.65 21.49 -42.17
N HIS A 837 27.96 21.35 -42.35
CA HIS A 837 28.66 20.06 -42.52
C HIS A 837 28.46 19.08 -41.37
N LEU A 838 28.04 17.84 -41.69
CA LEU A 838 28.24 16.69 -40.80
C LEU A 838 29.75 16.40 -40.66
N THR A 839 30.22 16.28 -39.42
CA THR A 839 31.62 15.98 -39.08
C THR A 839 31.80 14.54 -38.61
N VAL A 840 33.04 14.07 -38.56
CA VAL A 840 33.39 12.76 -37.97
C VAL A 840 33.00 12.70 -36.49
N ASP A 841 33.08 13.82 -35.77
CA ASP A 841 32.62 13.90 -34.37
C ASP A 841 31.10 13.69 -34.27
N ASN A 842 30.32 14.18 -35.24
CA ASN A 842 28.88 13.89 -35.31
C ASN A 842 28.62 12.40 -35.52
N ILE A 843 29.40 11.72 -36.36
CA ILE A 843 29.28 10.26 -36.56
C ILE A 843 29.59 9.52 -35.25
N LYS A 844 30.71 9.85 -34.60
CA LYS A 844 31.12 9.24 -33.32
C LYS A 844 30.09 9.46 -32.21
N ALA A 845 29.53 10.67 -32.13
CA ALA A 845 28.48 11.02 -31.19
C ALA A 845 27.20 10.20 -31.45
N LEU A 846 26.78 10.09 -32.72
CA LEU A 846 25.61 9.31 -33.12
C LEU A 846 25.77 7.82 -32.80
N PHE A 847 26.95 7.24 -33.06
CA PHE A 847 27.27 5.84 -32.74
C PHE A 847 27.20 5.53 -31.25
N THR A 848 27.73 6.45 -30.44
CA THR A 848 27.71 6.31 -28.99
C THR A 848 26.29 6.36 -28.44
N VAL A 849 25.42 7.18 -29.02
CA VAL A 849 24.02 7.33 -28.61
C VAL A 849 23.14 6.17 -29.09
N CYS A 850 23.29 5.73 -30.34
CA CYS A 850 22.54 4.60 -30.89
C CYS A 850 22.80 3.31 -30.10
N THR A 851 24.04 3.08 -29.67
CA THR A 851 24.40 1.88 -28.90
C THR A 851 23.93 2.00 -27.44
N SER A 852 24.15 3.14 -26.78
CA SER A 852 23.75 3.34 -25.39
C SER A 852 22.23 3.34 -25.14
N LEU A 853 21.41 3.89 -26.05
CA LEU A 853 19.94 3.82 -25.93
C LEU A 853 19.41 2.40 -26.02
N ILE A 854 20.02 1.58 -26.88
CA ILE A 854 19.60 0.19 -27.05
C ILE A 854 20.11 -0.67 -25.87
N LEU A 855 21.28 -0.37 -25.30
CA LEU A 855 21.69 -0.94 -24.02
C LEU A 855 20.73 -0.57 -22.88
N LYS A 856 20.17 0.65 -22.84
CA LYS A 856 19.16 1.04 -21.82
C LYS A 856 17.89 0.18 -21.91
N LEU A 857 17.37 -0.04 -23.12
CA LEU A 857 16.25 -0.96 -23.38
C LEU A 857 16.58 -2.39 -22.97
N SER A 858 17.83 -2.80 -23.12
CA SER A 858 18.24 -4.16 -22.80
C SER A 858 18.64 -4.37 -21.32
N ILE A 859 19.11 -3.34 -20.62
CA ILE A 859 19.26 -3.30 -19.15
C ILE A 859 17.87 -3.32 -18.49
N PHE A 860 16.88 -2.64 -19.09
CA PHE A 860 15.48 -2.77 -18.71
C PHE A 860 14.97 -4.21 -18.90
N MET A 861 15.32 -4.89 -20.01
CA MET A 861 15.05 -6.32 -20.19
C MET A 861 15.83 -7.22 -19.22
N LYS A 862 17.01 -6.81 -18.74
CA LYS A 862 17.81 -7.53 -17.74
C LYS A 862 17.21 -7.49 -16.32
N LYS A 863 16.29 -6.55 -16.05
CA LYS A 863 15.46 -6.52 -14.82
C LYS A 863 14.15 -7.30 -14.96
N ILE A 864 13.77 -7.68 -16.19
CA ILE A 864 12.54 -8.43 -16.48
C ILE A 864 12.81 -9.96 -16.51
N GLY A 865 14.06 -10.36 -16.72
CA GLY A 865 14.54 -11.73 -16.53
C GLY A 865 15.36 -11.86 -15.26
#